data_AF-A0A316UTQ4-F1
#
_entry.id   AF-A0A316UTQ4-F1
#
_cell.length_a   1.000
_cell.length_b   1.000
_cell.length_c   1.000
_cell.angle_alpha   90.00
_cell.angle_beta   90.00
_cell.angle_gamma   90.00
#
_symmetry.space_group_name_H-M   'P 1'
#
loop_
_entity.id
_entity.type
_entity.pdbx_description
1 polymer ?
#
loop_
_entity_poly.entity_id
_entity_poly.type
_entity_poly.pdbx_seq_one_letter_code
_entity_poly.pdbx_strand_id
1 'polypeptide(L)'
;MSLAALNPRHIQNFSDAATLEPHWGYAMRALPCKNDAGSCEYLDVVYHAHDVGMLYVGILWASIAGVLLLWAVWRQSSRSSTGGPAYGRLADDEDGTRPIPSQRRPLLSPLITFTRRHLLQRNPLPSIFGNASRLQLLILAVLLGYLTLFTFLGITYKTWTTPVKAQPGLYQTRSSLGPWSDRLGVLAFALLPFSILLASRESVLSLVTGVPYQHFNFLHRWLGHVIFAQSLLHTIGWCIVELRLYQPQPSVGSAWVKQKYIIYGLVAMGLLLVLWVSALPFVIRRTGYEVFRKAHYLLAMLFIGGCWGHWKQLECFLIPSLVLWLLDRAVRLVRTGMIHYYHRDAASGEKGLVTPPTFGFSTFKAHARIFENEVDSAIVRLDLHHSNPAAAWLPGQHFFLTFPECSLWQSHPFTPVCQPYTEAGSGSQSYVFRAKRGETKKVASLVRGRKGRVGEKDERGKVIKDERVAVILSGPYGQSVVEDDGNGEHDVLCVAGGTGITFVLPVLLHHLAHDAEDGRRLVLVWVVRHRSDARWLEGEVQALRDSKRVEVKLFVTRDDHAADAVEKGSASASSSSSASRAEGRPDLASLVSSVTSTSRPTRVYGSGPAGMLNDLRDAVAGCEGPKEVKLVCDDRLEW
;
A
#
# COMPACT_ATOMS: atom_id res chain seq x y z
N MET A 1 14.38 -39.39 11.20
CA MET A 1 12.98 -39.08 10.81
C MET A 1 12.41 -40.35 10.19
N SER A 2 11.46 -41.02 10.86
CA SER A 2 10.92 -42.32 10.44
C SER A 2 10.19 -42.20 9.09
N LEU A 3 10.67 -42.95 8.10
CA LEU A 3 10.13 -43.08 6.73
C LEU A 3 8.74 -43.75 6.68
N ALA A 4 8.13 -44.09 7.81
CA ALA A 4 6.92 -44.91 7.90
C ALA A 4 5.58 -44.16 7.69
N ALA A 5 5.57 -42.86 7.37
CA ALA A 5 4.33 -42.07 7.32
C ALA A 5 3.67 -41.93 5.93
N LEU A 6 4.21 -42.59 4.88
CA LEU A 6 3.62 -42.58 3.53
C LEU A 6 3.13 -43.98 3.14
N ASN A 7 2.12 -44.50 3.86
CA ASN A 7 1.23 -45.49 3.27
C ASN A 7 -0.16 -44.87 3.01
N PRO A 8 -0.31 -44.20 1.86
CA PRO A 8 -1.52 -44.23 1.04
C PRO A 8 -1.20 -44.74 -0.37
N ARG A 9 -2.22 -44.88 -1.24
CA ARG A 9 -2.15 -45.34 -2.65
C ARG A 9 -1.25 -44.49 -3.56
N HIS A 10 0.02 -44.33 -3.23
CA HIS A 10 1.01 -43.91 -4.22
C HIS A 10 1.09 -45.04 -5.23
N ILE A 11 1.13 -44.71 -6.52
CA ILE A 11 1.38 -45.69 -7.58
C ILE A 11 2.70 -46.46 -7.34
N GLN A 12 3.61 -45.92 -6.50
CA GLN A 12 4.90 -46.50 -6.16
C GLN A 12 4.79 -47.43 -4.95
N ASN A 13 5.52 -48.55 -4.97
CA ASN A 13 5.75 -49.37 -3.78
C ASN A 13 7.11 -49.03 -3.18
N PHE A 14 7.11 -48.29 -2.07
CA PHE A 14 8.34 -47.88 -1.38
C PHE A 14 9.06 -49.04 -0.69
N SER A 15 8.37 -50.14 -0.37
CA SER A 15 8.97 -51.31 0.29
C SER A 15 9.86 -52.11 -0.65
N ASP A 16 9.57 -52.05 -1.95
CA ASP A 16 10.29 -52.80 -2.97
C ASP A 16 11.41 -51.97 -3.65
N ALA A 17 11.59 -50.73 -3.21
CA ALA A 17 12.57 -49.81 -3.76
C ALA A 17 13.99 -50.20 -3.34
N ALA A 18 14.91 -50.29 -4.30
CA ALA A 18 16.33 -50.43 -4.01
C ALA A 18 16.92 -49.11 -3.51
N THR A 19 16.46 -47.98 -4.08
CA THR A 19 16.88 -46.64 -3.72
C THR A 19 15.72 -45.66 -3.79
N LEU A 20 15.77 -44.61 -2.97
CA LEU A 20 14.84 -43.48 -3.01
C LEU A 20 15.54 -42.24 -3.55
N GLU A 21 15.08 -41.75 -4.70
CA GLU A 21 15.58 -40.55 -5.35
C GLU A 21 14.83 -39.31 -4.84
N PRO A 22 15.53 -38.29 -4.31
CA PRO A 22 14.91 -37.08 -3.80
C PRO A 22 14.54 -36.07 -4.88
N HIS A 23 13.32 -35.51 -4.76
CA HIS A 23 12.81 -34.42 -5.60
C HIS A 23 12.35 -33.27 -4.72
N TRP A 24 12.85 -32.07 -4.99
CA TRP A 24 12.56 -30.91 -4.15
C TRP A 24 11.10 -30.46 -4.33
N GLY A 25 10.35 -30.31 -3.24
CA GLY A 25 8.94 -29.93 -3.31
C GLY A 25 7.97 -31.08 -3.61
N TYR A 26 8.45 -32.32 -3.73
CA TYR A 26 7.61 -33.49 -4.06
C TYR A 26 7.93 -34.71 -3.20
N ALA A 27 7.14 -35.78 -3.36
CA ALA A 27 7.42 -37.07 -2.75
C ALA A 27 8.67 -37.73 -3.38
N MET A 28 9.41 -38.52 -2.62
CA MET A 28 10.58 -39.27 -3.12
C MET A 28 10.18 -40.26 -4.22
N ARG A 29 11.05 -40.51 -5.20
CA ARG A 29 10.84 -41.51 -6.26
C ARG A 29 11.49 -42.84 -5.91
N ALA A 30 10.75 -43.93 -6.06
CA ALA A 30 11.19 -45.28 -5.77
C ALA A 30 11.81 -45.93 -7.02
N LEU A 31 13.08 -46.34 -6.94
CA LEU A 31 13.82 -46.95 -8.05
C LEU A 31 14.35 -48.35 -7.69
N PRO A 32 14.40 -49.30 -8.66
CA PRO A 32 13.79 -49.21 -9.99
C PRO A 32 12.25 -49.29 -9.91
N CYS A 33 11.56 -48.72 -10.90
CA CYS A 33 10.10 -48.85 -10.99
C CYS A 33 9.71 -50.29 -11.33
N LYS A 34 8.96 -50.94 -10.45
CA LYS A 34 8.50 -52.34 -10.60
C LYS A 34 7.03 -52.47 -11.03
N ASN A 35 6.42 -51.39 -11.52
CA ASN A 35 5.06 -51.42 -12.09
C ASN A 35 5.07 -51.83 -13.56
N ASP A 36 3.90 -51.83 -14.20
CA ASP A 36 3.81 -51.97 -15.65
C ASP A 36 4.53 -50.81 -16.37
N ALA A 37 4.99 -51.08 -17.60
CA ALA A 37 5.78 -50.14 -18.39
C ALA A 37 5.09 -48.77 -18.57
N GLY A 38 3.77 -48.75 -18.76
CA GLY A 38 3.02 -47.51 -18.92
C GLY A 38 2.94 -46.69 -17.63
N SER A 39 2.76 -47.34 -16.48
CA SER A 39 2.80 -46.69 -15.17
C SER A 39 4.19 -46.14 -14.84
N CYS A 40 5.25 -46.87 -15.18
CA CYS A 40 6.62 -46.40 -14.99
C CYS A 40 6.95 -45.21 -15.88
N GLU A 41 6.61 -45.27 -17.18
CA GLU A 41 6.81 -44.13 -18.09
C GLU A 41 6.01 -42.89 -17.62
N TYR A 42 4.76 -43.08 -17.17
CA TYR A 42 3.96 -41.99 -16.61
C TYR A 42 4.61 -41.35 -15.38
N LEU A 43 5.14 -42.17 -14.46
CA LEU A 43 5.86 -41.69 -13.29
C LEU A 43 7.07 -40.84 -13.69
N ASP A 44 7.85 -41.30 -14.66
CA ASP A 44 9.02 -40.56 -15.14
C ASP A 44 8.62 -39.17 -15.66
N VAL A 45 7.49 -39.09 -16.39
CA VAL A 45 6.92 -37.82 -16.85
C VAL A 45 6.44 -36.95 -15.70
N VAL A 46 5.74 -37.49 -14.71
CA VAL A 46 5.23 -36.72 -13.55
C VAL A 46 6.38 -36.09 -12.77
N TYR A 47 7.41 -36.88 -12.47
CA TYR A 47 8.57 -36.45 -11.71
C TYR A 47 9.41 -35.43 -12.49
N HIS A 48 9.72 -35.73 -13.76
CA HIS A 48 10.43 -34.79 -14.63
C HIS A 48 9.67 -33.47 -14.77
N ALA A 49 8.35 -33.54 -15.00
CA ALA A 49 7.52 -32.35 -15.04
C ALA A 49 7.61 -31.59 -13.73
N HIS A 50 7.44 -32.21 -12.57
CA HIS A 50 7.56 -31.51 -11.27
C HIS A 50 8.88 -30.74 -11.14
N ASP A 51 10.01 -31.40 -11.41
CA ASP A 51 11.35 -30.79 -11.30
C ASP A 51 11.50 -29.58 -12.23
N VAL A 52 11.03 -29.69 -13.48
CA VAL A 52 10.99 -28.59 -14.44
C VAL A 52 10.13 -27.43 -13.93
N GLY A 53 9.05 -27.70 -13.20
CA GLY A 53 8.22 -26.67 -12.58
C GLY A 53 8.90 -25.93 -11.46
N MET A 54 9.60 -26.67 -10.60
CA MET A 54 10.41 -26.07 -9.54
C MET A 54 11.52 -25.20 -10.13
N LEU A 55 12.12 -25.62 -11.25
CA LEU A 55 13.08 -24.81 -12.00
C LEU A 55 12.43 -23.50 -12.50
N TYR A 56 11.25 -23.56 -13.10
CA TYR A 56 10.53 -22.34 -13.52
C TYR A 56 10.25 -21.42 -12.35
N VAL A 57 9.77 -21.94 -11.22
CA VAL A 57 9.58 -21.12 -10.01
C VAL A 57 10.90 -20.49 -9.55
N GLY A 58 12.00 -21.25 -9.59
CA GLY A 58 13.34 -20.73 -9.29
C GLY A 58 13.73 -19.58 -10.22
N ILE A 59 13.50 -19.72 -11.53
CA ILE A 59 13.76 -18.67 -12.53
C ILE A 59 12.89 -17.43 -12.25
N LEU A 60 11.60 -17.61 -11.91
CA LEU A 60 10.71 -16.50 -11.58
C LEU A 60 11.26 -15.69 -10.40
N TRP A 61 11.60 -16.36 -9.29
CA TRP A 61 12.13 -15.70 -8.10
C TRP A 61 13.51 -15.09 -8.32
N ALA A 62 14.39 -15.78 -9.05
CA ALA A 62 15.70 -15.24 -9.43
C ALA A 62 15.56 -13.99 -10.30
N SER A 63 14.60 -13.97 -11.22
CA SER A 63 14.31 -12.81 -12.06
C SER A 63 13.79 -11.62 -11.24
N ILE A 64 12.84 -11.87 -10.32
CA ILE A 64 12.33 -10.83 -9.42
C ILE A 64 13.46 -10.27 -8.54
N ALA A 65 14.26 -11.13 -7.92
CA ALA A 65 15.38 -10.73 -7.09
C ALA A 65 16.45 -9.96 -7.88
N GLY A 66 16.78 -10.41 -9.10
CA GLY A 66 17.72 -9.75 -9.99
C GLY A 66 17.26 -8.36 -10.41
N VAL A 67 15.99 -8.20 -10.80
CA VAL A 67 15.40 -6.88 -11.12
C VAL A 67 15.45 -5.94 -9.93
N LEU A 68 15.09 -6.43 -8.74
CA LEU A 68 15.13 -5.63 -7.50
C LEU A 68 16.56 -5.25 -7.11
N LEU A 69 17.53 -6.15 -7.27
CA LEU A 69 18.94 -5.89 -6.98
C LEU A 69 19.53 -4.85 -7.95
N LEU A 70 19.31 -5.03 -9.25
CA LEU A 70 19.75 -4.07 -10.27
C LEU A 70 19.15 -2.68 -10.02
N TRP A 71 17.86 -2.63 -9.66
CA TRP A 71 17.20 -1.39 -9.28
C TRP A 71 17.80 -0.76 -8.01
N ALA A 72 18.09 -1.58 -6.99
CA ALA A 72 18.70 -1.11 -5.75
C ALA A 72 20.08 -0.49 -6.00
N VAL A 73 20.93 -1.18 -6.77
CA VAL A 73 22.27 -0.72 -7.16
C VAL A 73 22.18 0.56 -7.98
N TRP A 74 21.30 0.59 -8.98
CA TRP A 74 21.06 1.80 -9.78
C TRP A 74 20.63 2.98 -8.91
N ARG A 75 19.68 2.78 -8.00
CA ARG A 75 19.20 3.83 -7.09
C ARG A 75 20.28 4.32 -6.14
N GLN A 76 21.11 3.43 -5.60
CA GLN A 76 22.21 3.80 -4.69
C GLN A 76 23.30 4.58 -5.43
N SER A 77 23.72 4.11 -6.61
CA SER A 77 24.68 4.83 -7.46
C SER A 77 24.17 6.19 -7.94
N SER A 78 22.87 6.32 -8.21
CA SER A 78 22.26 7.60 -8.58
C SER A 78 22.24 8.58 -7.40
N ARG A 79 22.05 8.09 -6.18
CA ARG A 79 22.05 8.92 -4.96
C ARG A 79 23.43 9.48 -4.61
N SER A 80 24.51 8.75 -4.87
CA SER A 80 25.88 9.23 -4.63
C SER A 80 26.32 10.35 -5.59
N SER A 81 25.61 10.54 -6.71
CA SER A 81 25.95 11.55 -7.71
C SER A 81 25.25 12.90 -7.49
N THR A 82 24.26 12.95 -6.59
CA THR A 82 23.69 14.16 -5.99
C THR A 82 24.29 14.29 -4.60
N GLY A 83 25.01 15.38 -4.30
CA GLY A 83 25.75 15.57 -3.04
C GLY A 83 24.98 15.09 -1.81
N GLY A 84 25.67 14.35 -0.93
CA GLY A 84 25.08 13.72 0.25
C GLY A 84 24.38 14.71 1.18
N PRO A 85 23.56 14.21 2.13
CA PRO A 85 22.84 15.06 3.07
C PRO A 85 23.80 15.97 3.82
N ALA A 86 23.58 17.27 3.74
CA ALA A 86 24.27 18.30 4.52
C ALA A 86 23.79 18.30 5.99
N TYR A 87 23.79 17.14 6.64
CA TYR A 87 23.62 17.02 8.08
C TYR A 87 24.99 16.64 8.66
N GLY A 88 25.84 17.64 8.94
CA GLY A 88 27.11 17.40 9.64
C GLY A 88 28.31 18.29 9.29
N ARG A 89 28.20 19.30 8.41
CA ARG A 89 29.29 20.26 8.17
C ARG A 89 28.78 21.70 8.20
N LEU A 90 28.65 22.22 9.42
CA LEU A 90 28.74 23.66 9.71
C LEU A 90 29.78 23.81 10.82
N ALA A 91 31.00 23.42 10.50
CA ALA A 91 32.23 23.85 11.14
C ALA A 91 33.28 23.77 10.04
N ASP A 92 33.92 24.91 9.78
CA ASP A 92 34.97 25.16 8.80
C ASP A 92 34.53 25.26 7.35
N ASP A 93 34.30 26.50 6.89
CA ASP A 93 34.84 27.02 5.62
C ASP A 93 34.48 28.51 5.48
N GLU A 94 35.34 29.38 6.02
CA GLU A 94 35.56 30.73 5.49
C GLU A 94 36.40 30.59 4.21
N ASP A 95 35.80 30.26 3.06
CA ASP A 95 36.38 30.70 1.78
C ASP A 95 35.33 30.81 0.67
N GLY A 96 35.37 31.94 -0.04
CA GLY A 96 34.31 32.44 -0.91
C GLY A 96 34.34 31.90 -2.34
N THR A 97 34.36 30.57 -2.54
CA THR A 97 34.28 29.98 -3.89
C THR A 97 33.00 29.18 -4.11
N ARG A 98 32.06 29.76 -4.88
CA ARG A 98 30.84 29.09 -5.35
C ARG A 98 31.21 27.93 -6.29
N PRO A 99 30.76 26.69 -6.05
CA PRO A 99 30.94 25.61 -7.02
C PRO A 99 30.03 25.82 -8.23
N ILE A 100 30.62 25.76 -9.43
CA ILE A 100 29.92 25.79 -10.71
C ILE A 100 29.07 24.51 -10.84
N PRO A 101 27.73 24.60 -11.05
CA PRO A 101 26.91 23.41 -11.19
C PRO A 101 27.23 22.70 -12.51
N SER A 102 27.80 21.51 -12.43
CA SER A 102 28.04 20.67 -13.61
C SER A 102 26.72 20.17 -14.16
N GLN A 103 26.27 20.75 -15.28
CA GLN A 103 25.15 20.26 -16.10
C GLN A 103 25.51 18.93 -16.79
N ARG A 104 25.61 17.84 -16.03
CA ARG A 104 25.59 16.50 -16.62
C ARG A 104 24.13 16.05 -16.73
N ARG A 105 23.52 16.30 -17.89
CA ARG A 105 22.24 15.65 -18.24
C ARG A 105 22.50 14.13 -18.23
N PRO A 106 21.77 13.32 -17.44
CA PRO A 106 21.97 11.88 -17.44
C PRO A 106 21.67 11.34 -18.84
N LEU A 107 22.51 10.43 -19.35
CA LEU A 107 22.35 9.73 -20.64
C LEU A 107 20.98 9.04 -20.80
N LEU A 108 20.22 8.90 -19.70
CA LEU A 108 18.90 8.29 -19.63
C LEU A 108 17.73 9.29 -19.74
N SER A 109 17.97 10.60 -19.97
CA SER A 109 16.91 11.60 -20.06
C SER A 109 15.78 11.28 -21.07
N PRO A 110 16.02 10.70 -22.28
CA PRO A 110 14.94 10.30 -23.16
C PRO A 110 14.14 9.11 -22.63
N LEU A 111 14.79 8.14 -21.96
CA LEU A 111 14.13 6.99 -21.30
C LEU A 111 13.27 7.43 -20.10
N ILE A 112 13.77 8.36 -19.27
CA ILE A 112 13.01 8.94 -18.15
C ILE A 112 11.79 9.72 -18.68
N THR A 113 11.98 10.48 -19.76
CA THR A 113 10.87 11.21 -20.41
C THR A 113 9.85 10.24 -21.00
N PHE A 114 10.27 9.18 -21.69
CA PHE A 114 9.40 8.16 -22.26
C PHE A 114 8.61 7.40 -21.17
N THR A 115 9.30 6.95 -20.11
CA THR A 115 8.64 6.24 -19.00
C THR A 115 7.62 7.13 -18.28
N ARG A 116 7.95 8.39 -18.00
CA ARG A 116 6.99 9.37 -17.43
C ARG A 116 5.81 9.63 -18.36
N ARG A 117 6.06 9.83 -19.66
CA ARG A 117 5.02 10.15 -20.64
C ARG A 117 4.14 8.96 -21.01
N HIS A 118 4.62 7.72 -20.96
CA HIS A 118 3.83 6.58 -21.47
C HIS A 118 3.54 5.50 -20.44
N LEU A 119 4.45 5.23 -19.51
CA LEU A 119 4.30 4.13 -18.54
C LEU A 119 3.67 4.59 -17.21
N LEU A 120 3.92 5.82 -16.78
CA LEU A 120 3.31 6.38 -15.58
C LEU A 120 1.92 6.99 -15.82
N GLN A 121 1.50 7.08 -17.08
CA GLN A 121 0.14 7.48 -17.43
C GLN A 121 -0.92 6.47 -16.98
N ARG A 122 -2.15 6.96 -16.85
CA ARG A 122 -3.33 6.17 -16.52
C ARG A 122 -3.55 5.04 -17.54
N ASN A 123 -4.01 3.91 -17.05
CA ASN A 123 -4.43 2.80 -17.90
C ASN A 123 -5.68 3.14 -18.74
N PRO A 124 -5.85 2.51 -19.92
CA PRO A 124 -6.98 2.77 -20.81
C PRO A 124 -8.32 2.16 -20.34
N LEU A 125 -8.32 1.30 -19.31
CA LEU A 125 -9.50 0.53 -18.86
C LEU A 125 -9.78 0.72 -17.36
N PRO A 126 -10.09 1.95 -16.91
CA PRO A 126 -10.21 2.26 -15.48
C PRO A 126 -11.38 1.56 -14.78
N SER A 127 -12.38 1.08 -15.54
CA SER A 127 -13.50 0.30 -15.00
C SER A 127 -13.07 -1.04 -14.40
N ILE A 128 -12.00 -1.65 -14.96
CA ILE A 128 -11.50 -2.97 -14.55
C ILE A 128 -10.29 -2.81 -13.62
N PHE A 129 -9.34 -1.97 -14.01
CA PHE A 129 -8.05 -1.85 -13.32
C PHE A 129 -7.97 -0.69 -12.33
N GLY A 130 -9.07 0.06 -12.16
CA GLY A 130 -9.09 1.27 -11.36
C GLY A 130 -8.11 2.29 -11.90
N ASN A 131 -7.41 2.99 -11.01
CA ASN A 131 -6.45 4.02 -11.39
C ASN A 131 -5.00 3.49 -11.47
N ALA A 132 -4.84 2.21 -11.77
CA ALA A 132 -3.53 1.64 -11.99
C ALA A 132 -2.76 2.37 -13.11
N SER A 133 -1.45 2.48 -12.97
CA SER A 133 -0.60 3.00 -14.04
C SER A 133 -0.43 1.95 -15.15
N ARG A 134 -0.07 2.39 -16.36
CA ARG A 134 0.28 1.47 -17.45
C ARG A 134 1.48 0.59 -17.11
N LEU A 135 2.41 1.07 -16.29
CA LEU A 135 3.52 0.28 -15.74
C LEU A 135 3.02 -0.87 -14.87
N GLN A 136 2.07 -0.62 -13.97
CA GLN A 136 1.47 -1.67 -13.15
C GLN A 136 0.76 -2.74 -14.00
N LEU A 137 0.08 -2.32 -15.08
CA LEU A 137 -0.52 -3.25 -16.03
C LEU A 137 0.52 -4.04 -16.81
N LEU A 138 1.61 -3.40 -17.24
CA LEU A 138 2.69 -4.08 -17.94
C LEU A 138 3.33 -5.15 -17.05
N ILE A 139 3.62 -4.81 -15.78
CA ILE A 139 4.16 -5.78 -14.80
C ILE A 139 3.20 -6.95 -14.60
N LEU A 140 1.89 -6.67 -14.45
CA LEU A 140 0.88 -7.71 -14.34
C LEU A 140 0.82 -8.58 -15.62
N ALA A 141 0.85 -7.96 -16.80
CA ALA A 141 0.79 -8.67 -18.07
C ALA A 141 2.02 -9.57 -18.30
N VAL A 142 3.22 -9.09 -17.98
CA VAL A 142 4.45 -9.88 -18.03
C VAL A 142 4.37 -11.07 -17.07
N LEU A 143 3.89 -10.85 -15.84
CA LEU A 143 3.71 -11.92 -14.86
C LEU A 143 2.68 -12.95 -15.33
N LEU A 144 1.53 -12.51 -15.85
CA LEU A 144 0.51 -13.42 -16.40
C LEU A 144 1.01 -14.18 -17.62
N GLY A 145 1.77 -13.52 -18.50
CA GLY A 145 2.40 -14.15 -19.66
C GLY A 145 3.40 -15.24 -19.24
N TYR A 146 4.25 -14.94 -18.26
CA TYR A 146 5.16 -15.91 -17.65
C TYR A 146 4.38 -17.10 -17.08
N LEU A 147 3.43 -16.86 -16.17
CA LEU A 147 2.69 -17.92 -15.50
C LEU A 147 1.91 -18.80 -16.50
N THR A 148 1.31 -18.20 -17.53
CA THR A 148 0.59 -18.92 -18.57
C THR A 148 1.54 -19.79 -19.40
N LEU A 149 2.64 -19.22 -19.89
CA LEU A 149 3.63 -19.95 -20.70
C LEU A 149 4.19 -21.16 -19.94
N PHE A 150 4.69 -20.93 -18.72
CA PHE A 150 5.35 -21.97 -17.92
C PHE A 150 4.38 -22.95 -17.24
N THR A 151 3.07 -22.70 -17.33
CA THR A 151 2.05 -23.70 -16.99
C THR A 151 2.01 -24.84 -18.02
N PHE A 152 2.29 -24.55 -19.30
CA PHE A 152 2.22 -25.54 -20.39
C PHE A 152 3.59 -26.01 -20.89
N LEU A 153 4.61 -25.16 -20.80
CA LEU A 153 5.94 -25.47 -21.33
C LEU A 153 6.59 -26.64 -20.58
N GLY A 154 7.20 -27.57 -21.31
CA GLY A 154 7.92 -28.72 -20.73
C GLY A 154 6.99 -29.82 -20.17
N ILE A 155 5.71 -29.82 -20.54
CA ILE A 155 4.79 -30.93 -20.26
C ILE A 155 4.79 -31.92 -21.42
N THR A 156 4.93 -33.22 -21.12
CA THR A 156 4.77 -34.29 -22.11
C THR A 156 3.29 -34.59 -22.32
N TYR A 157 2.76 -34.26 -23.51
CA TYR A 157 1.36 -34.48 -23.87
C TYR A 157 1.16 -35.90 -24.43
N LYS A 158 0.84 -36.83 -23.53
CA LYS A 158 0.54 -38.23 -23.87
C LYS A 158 -0.54 -38.77 -22.93
N THR A 159 -1.21 -39.83 -23.39
CA THR A 159 -2.17 -40.61 -22.60
C THR A 159 -1.66 -42.03 -22.47
N TRP A 160 -1.77 -42.61 -21.27
CA TRP A 160 -1.39 -43.97 -20.97
C TRP A 160 -2.60 -44.73 -20.45
N THR A 161 -2.82 -45.92 -20.99
CA THR A 161 -3.82 -46.87 -20.48
C THR A 161 -3.08 -47.95 -19.71
N THR A 162 -3.24 -47.97 -18.39
CA THR A 162 -2.49 -48.88 -17.49
C THR A 162 -3.46 -49.84 -16.78
N PRO A 163 -3.16 -51.14 -16.67
CA PRO A 163 -4.07 -52.11 -16.06
C PRO A 163 -4.25 -51.86 -14.56
N VAL A 164 -5.45 -52.13 -14.03
CA VAL A 164 -5.70 -52.07 -12.58
C VAL A 164 -5.17 -53.34 -11.92
N LYS A 165 -4.30 -53.19 -10.92
CA LYS A 165 -3.77 -54.33 -10.15
C LYS A 165 -4.92 -55.14 -9.54
N ALA A 166 -4.84 -56.47 -9.69
CA ALA A 166 -5.79 -57.45 -9.18
C ALA A 166 -7.22 -57.39 -9.79
N GLN A 167 -7.46 -56.63 -10.87
CA GLN A 167 -8.75 -56.61 -11.59
C GLN A 167 -8.55 -56.70 -13.12
N PRO A 168 -8.50 -57.91 -13.68
CA PRO A 168 -8.35 -58.11 -15.13
C PRO A 168 -9.45 -57.42 -15.94
N GLY A 169 -9.10 -56.85 -17.09
CA GLY A 169 -10.05 -56.17 -17.98
C GLY A 169 -10.40 -54.73 -17.59
N LEU A 170 -9.91 -54.24 -16.44
CA LEU A 170 -10.10 -52.87 -15.99
C LEU A 170 -8.82 -52.05 -16.14
N TYR A 171 -8.95 -50.81 -16.62
CA TYR A 171 -7.83 -49.94 -16.94
C TYR A 171 -7.97 -48.54 -16.32
N GLN A 172 -6.83 -47.96 -15.96
CA GLN A 172 -6.65 -46.55 -15.59
C GLN A 172 -6.31 -45.73 -16.83
N THR A 173 -6.96 -44.57 -16.99
CA THR A 173 -6.53 -43.57 -17.97
C THR A 173 -5.64 -42.55 -17.29
N ARG A 174 -4.37 -42.49 -17.66
CA ARG A 174 -3.40 -41.49 -17.18
C ARG A 174 -3.10 -40.51 -18.30
N SER A 175 -2.92 -39.24 -17.98
CA SER A 175 -2.59 -38.22 -18.98
C SER A 175 -1.77 -37.09 -18.39
N SER A 176 -1.33 -36.19 -19.26
CA SER A 176 -0.65 -34.95 -18.88
C SER A 176 -1.46 -34.04 -17.96
N LEU A 177 -2.76 -34.31 -17.74
CA LEU A 177 -3.61 -33.56 -16.82
C LEU A 177 -3.06 -33.57 -15.39
N GLY A 178 -2.54 -34.71 -14.90
CA GLY A 178 -1.94 -34.81 -13.56
C GLY A 178 -0.72 -33.88 -13.39
N PRO A 179 0.34 -34.05 -14.20
CA PRO A 179 1.50 -33.15 -14.19
C PRO A 179 1.15 -31.68 -14.37
N TRP A 180 0.18 -31.36 -15.24
CA TRP A 180 -0.29 -29.99 -15.45
C TRP A 180 -1.02 -29.42 -14.22
N SER A 181 -1.86 -30.23 -13.56
CA SER A 181 -2.51 -29.84 -12.31
C SER A 181 -1.48 -29.62 -11.21
N ASP A 182 -0.47 -30.47 -11.06
CA ASP A 182 0.62 -30.27 -10.10
C ASP A 182 1.41 -28.98 -10.38
N ARG A 183 1.72 -28.70 -11.65
CA ARG A 183 2.36 -27.44 -12.06
C ARG A 183 1.57 -26.22 -11.59
N LEU A 184 0.25 -26.21 -11.78
CA LEU A 184 -0.61 -25.12 -11.31
C LEU A 184 -0.57 -24.96 -9.79
N GLY A 185 -0.58 -26.08 -9.05
CA GLY A 185 -0.47 -26.07 -7.59
C GLY A 185 0.87 -25.49 -7.12
N VAL A 186 1.98 -25.93 -7.72
CA VAL A 186 3.33 -25.44 -7.41
C VAL A 186 3.44 -23.93 -7.68
N LEU A 187 2.96 -23.45 -8.83
CA LEU A 187 2.95 -22.03 -9.17
C LEU A 187 2.09 -21.23 -8.17
N ALA A 188 0.91 -21.73 -7.78
CA ALA A 188 0.06 -21.06 -6.80
C ALA A 188 0.74 -20.94 -5.43
N PHE A 189 1.38 -22.01 -4.93
CA PHE A 189 2.17 -21.99 -3.69
C PHE A 189 3.32 -20.97 -3.77
N ALA A 190 4.04 -20.95 -4.90
CA ALA A 190 5.17 -20.06 -5.11
C ALA A 190 4.81 -18.57 -5.09
N LEU A 191 3.56 -18.22 -5.40
CA LEU A 191 3.05 -16.85 -5.38
C LEU A 191 2.62 -16.38 -3.99
N LEU A 192 2.45 -17.27 -3.01
CA LEU A 192 2.03 -16.91 -1.64
C LEU A 192 3.00 -15.94 -0.94
N PRO A 193 4.33 -16.18 -0.90
CA PRO A 193 5.24 -15.24 -0.26
C PRO A 193 5.30 -13.90 -1.00
N PHE A 194 5.18 -13.92 -2.33
CA PHE A 194 5.15 -12.69 -3.11
C PHE A 194 3.90 -11.86 -2.83
N SER A 195 2.73 -12.50 -2.73
CA SER A 195 1.47 -11.84 -2.40
C SER A 195 1.52 -11.14 -1.03
N ILE A 196 2.13 -11.78 -0.02
CA ILE A 196 2.31 -11.19 1.32
C ILE A 196 3.29 -10.01 1.28
N LEU A 197 4.40 -10.15 0.55
CA LEU A 197 5.40 -9.10 0.38
C LEU A 197 4.78 -7.82 -0.20
N LEU A 198 3.88 -7.96 -1.19
CA LEU A 198 3.19 -6.85 -1.85
C LEU A 198 2.12 -6.16 -0.98
N ALA A 199 1.58 -6.84 0.03
CA ALA A 199 0.57 -6.29 0.94
C ALA A 199 1.14 -5.67 2.23
N SER A 200 2.42 -5.87 2.50
CA SER A 200 3.09 -5.44 3.73
C SER A 200 3.21 -3.91 3.79
N ARG A 201 2.99 -3.30 4.98
CA ARG A 201 3.18 -1.84 5.13
C ARG A 201 4.61 -1.49 5.55
N GLU A 202 5.25 -2.35 6.34
CA GLU A 202 6.71 -2.36 6.53
C GLU A 202 7.34 -3.04 5.31
N SER A 203 7.21 -2.38 4.17
CA SER A 203 7.50 -2.98 2.88
C SER A 203 8.99 -2.92 2.57
N VAL A 204 9.63 -4.09 2.53
CA VAL A 204 10.99 -4.24 1.99
C VAL A 204 11.05 -3.76 0.54
N LEU A 205 9.98 -3.96 -0.23
CA LEU A 205 9.88 -3.45 -1.59
C LEU A 205 9.92 -1.92 -1.61
N SER A 206 9.24 -1.22 -0.67
CA SER A 206 9.34 0.24 -0.58
C SER A 206 10.76 0.71 -0.24
N LEU A 207 11.46 0.00 0.66
CA LEU A 207 12.84 0.33 1.01
C LEU A 207 13.76 0.20 -0.21
N VAL A 208 13.65 -0.89 -0.96
CA VAL A 208 14.45 -1.16 -2.15
C VAL A 208 14.10 -0.21 -3.29
N THR A 209 12.82 -0.17 -3.66
CA THR A 209 12.38 0.51 -4.88
C THR A 209 12.25 2.02 -4.75
N GLY A 210 11.95 2.52 -3.54
CA GLY A 210 11.53 3.90 -3.37
C GLY A 210 10.05 4.12 -3.73
N VAL A 211 9.28 3.09 -4.05
CA VAL A 211 7.85 3.25 -4.34
C VAL A 211 7.04 3.09 -3.04
N PRO A 212 6.07 3.98 -2.75
CA PRO A 212 5.19 3.83 -1.60
C PRO A 212 4.44 2.49 -1.62
N TYR A 213 4.32 1.85 -0.44
CA TYR A 213 3.80 0.48 -0.33
C TYR A 213 2.38 0.32 -0.89
N GLN A 214 1.60 1.41 -0.92
CA GLN A 214 0.23 1.41 -1.40
C GLN A 214 0.14 0.99 -2.88
N HIS A 215 1.14 1.33 -3.70
CA HIS A 215 1.14 0.97 -5.12
C HIS A 215 1.30 -0.53 -5.35
N PHE A 216 1.87 -1.28 -4.40
CA PHE A 216 2.01 -2.73 -4.52
C PHE A 216 0.71 -3.49 -4.26
N ASN A 217 -0.25 -2.87 -3.56
CA ASN A 217 -1.55 -3.51 -3.29
C ASN A 217 -2.34 -3.79 -4.57
N PHE A 218 -2.11 -3.05 -5.65
CA PHE A 218 -2.67 -3.38 -6.96
C PHE A 218 -2.29 -4.80 -7.36
N LEU A 219 -0.99 -5.12 -7.31
CA LEU A 219 -0.48 -6.42 -7.71
C LEU A 219 -0.90 -7.52 -6.73
N HIS A 220 -0.92 -7.26 -5.41
CA HIS A 220 -1.45 -8.19 -4.41
C HIS A 220 -2.88 -8.64 -4.73
N ARG A 221 -3.78 -7.71 -5.08
CA ARG A 221 -5.17 -8.05 -5.44
C ARG A 221 -5.24 -8.95 -6.67
N TRP A 222 -4.51 -8.60 -7.73
CA TRP A 222 -4.48 -9.40 -8.97
C TRP A 222 -3.86 -10.77 -8.76
N LEU A 223 -2.78 -10.87 -7.97
CA LEU A 223 -2.21 -12.14 -7.54
C LEU A 223 -3.22 -12.99 -6.77
N GLY A 224 -4.06 -12.39 -5.92
CA GLY A 224 -5.16 -13.10 -5.26
C GLY A 224 -6.12 -13.78 -6.25
N HIS A 225 -6.48 -13.10 -7.34
CA HIS A 225 -7.29 -13.70 -8.41
C HIS A 225 -6.56 -14.83 -9.13
N VAL A 226 -5.26 -14.66 -9.42
CA VAL A 226 -4.42 -15.66 -10.10
C VAL A 226 -4.24 -16.92 -9.25
N ILE A 227 -3.91 -16.76 -7.96
CA ILE A 227 -3.74 -17.87 -7.01
C ILE A 227 -5.04 -18.66 -6.90
N PHE A 228 -6.20 -17.97 -6.81
CA PHE A 228 -7.50 -18.64 -6.79
C PHE A 228 -7.75 -19.43 -8.08
N ALA A 229 -7.52 -18.84 -9.25
CA ALA A 229 -7.74 -19.50 -10.54
C ALA A 229 -6.83 -20.74 -10.72
N GLN A 230 -5.54 -20.63 -10.40
CA GLN A 230 -4.60 -21.74 -10.47
C GLN A 230 -4.96 -22.87 -9.49
N SER A 231 -5.32 -22.51 -8.25
CA SER A 231 -5.73 -23.49 -7.22
C SER A 231 -7.04 -24.19 -7.58
N LEU A 232 -8.00 -23.46 -8.18
CA LEU A 232 -9.25 -24.02 -8.65
C LEU A 232 -9.02 -25.00 -9.81
N LEU A 233 -8.21 -24.63 -10.79
CA LEU A 233 -7.86 -25.52 -11.92
C LEU A 233 -7.07 -26.75 -11.48
N HIS A 234 -6.13 -26.59 -10.54
CA HIS A 234 -5.43 -27.70 -9.88
C HIS A 234 -6.44 -28.67 -9.23
N THR A 235 -7.37 -28.13 -8.44
CA THR A 235 -8.40 -28.93 -7.74
C THR A 235 -9.30 -29.66 -8.74
N ILE A 236 -9.80 -28.97 -9.77
CA ILE A 236 -10.65 -29.55 -10.81
C ILE A 236 -9.92 -30.68 -11.54
N GLY A 237 -8.67 -30.45 -11.94
CA GLY A 237 -7.90 -31.45 -12.67
C GLY A 237 -7.66 -32.71 -11.84
N TRP A 238 -7.28 -32.58 -10.57
CA TRP A 238 -7.13 -33.74 -9.68
C TRP A 238 -8.45 -34.45 -9.38
N CYS A 239 -9.57 -33.72 -9.23
CA CYS A 239 -10.89 -34.33 -9.14
C CYS A 239 -11.24 -35.14 -10.40
N ILE A 240 -10.95 -34.63 -11.61
CA ILE A 240 -11.18 -35.38 -12.85
C ILE A 240 -10.32 -36.64 -12.88
N VAL A 241 -9.04 -36.55 -12.52
CA VAL A 241 -8.12 -37.69 -12.49
C VAL A 241 -8.64 -38.78 -11.52
N GLU A 242 -8.95 -38.42 -10.28
CA GLU A 242 -9.23 -39.38 -9.21
C GLU A 242 -10.68 -39.85 -9.13
N LEU A 243 -11.65 -39.06 -9.62
CA LEU A 243 -13.09 -39.40 -9.58
C LEU A 243 -13.63 -39.94 -10.92
N ARG A 244 -12.88 -39.81 -12.01
CA ARG A 244 -13.32 -40.25 -13.35
C ARG A 244 -12.30 -41.13 -14.05
N LEU A 245 -11.06 -40.65 -14.20
CA LEU A 245 -10.07 -41.30 -15.05
C LEU A 245 -9.49 -42.55 -14.39
N TYR A 246 -9.38 -42.55 -13.06
CA TYR A 246 -8.97 -43.72 -12.31
C TYR A 246 -10.15 -44.63 -11.94
N GLN A 247 -9.91 -45.93 -11.88
CA GLN A 247 -10.83 -47.05 -11.76
C GLN A 247 -10.31 -48.06 -10.73
N PRO A 248 -11.19 -48.84 -10.08
CA PRO A 248 -12.65 -48.83 -10.22
C PRO A 248 -13.32 -47.70 -9.44
N GLN A 249 -14.25 -47.00 -10.09
CA GLN A 249 -15.18 -46.08 -9.40
C GLN A 249 -16.39 -46.83 -8.82
N PRO A 250 -16.93 -46.39 -7.67
CA PRO A 250 -16.54 -45.22 -6.86
C PRO A 250 -15.43 -45.51 -5.83
N SER A 251 -14.85 -46.71 -5.83
CA SER A 251 -13.91 -47.14 -4.77
C SER A 251 -12.61 -46.33 -4.74
N VAL A 252 -12.10 -45.91 -5.90
CA VAL A 252 -10.89 -45.08 -5.99
C VAL A 252 -11.17 -43.68 -5.44
N GLY A 253 -12.20 -43.01 -5.95
CA GLY A 253 -12.57 -41.69 -5.49
C GLY A 253 -12.90 -41.65 -3.99
N SER A 254 -13.69 -42.60 -3.50
CA SER A 254 -14.08 -42.66 -2.09
C SER A 254 -12.90 -42.91 -1.15
N ALA A 255 -11.90 -43.70 -1.56
CA ALA A 255 -10.67 -43.88 -0.80
C ALA A 255 -9.79 -42.62 -0.84
N TRP A 256 -9.71 -41.95 -1.99
CA TRP A 256 -8.93 -40.72 -2.19
C TRP A 256 -9.43 -39.55 -1.33
N VAL A 257 -10.75 -39.28 -1.31
CA VAL A 257 -11.34 -38.18 -0.52
C VAL A 257 -11.10 -38.35 0.99
N LYS A 258 -10.94 -39.58 1.48
CA LYS A 258 -10.67 -39.87 2.90
C LYS A 258 -9.21 -39.66 3.30
N GLN A 259 -8.31 -39.43 2.34
CA GLN A 259 -6.90 -39.20 2.64
C GLN A 259 -6.73 -37.84 3.30
N LYS A 260 -5.97 -37.78 4.41
CA LYS A 260 -5.81 -36.58 5.22
C LYS A 260 -5.37 -35.35 4.41
N TYR A 261 -4.41 -35.52 3.52
CA TYR A 261 -3.88 -34.43 2.70
C TYR A 261 -4.94 -33.85 1.74
N ILE A 262 -5.87 -34.68 1.25
CA ILE A 262 -7.00 -34.22 0.42
C ILE A 262 -8.06 -33.51 1.26
N ILE A 263 -8.35 -33.99 2.46
CA ILE A 263 -9.24 -33.29 3.39
C ILE A 263 -8.70 -31.87 3.64
N TYR A 264 -7.41 -31.74 3.93
CA TYR A 264 -6.77 -30.42 4.06
C TYR A 264 -6.79 -29.61 2.75
N GLY A 265 -6.64 -30.25 1.59
CA GLY A 265 -6.75 -29.58 0.28
C GLY A 265 -8.14 -29.00 0.03
N LEU A 266 -9.20 -29.75 0.33
CA LEU A 266 -10.59 -29.28 0.22
C LEU A 266 -10.87 -28.14 1.21
N VAL A 267 -10.37 -28.24 2.45
CA VAL A 267 -10.47 -27.16 3.44
C VAL A 267 -9.72 -25.91 2.96
N ALA A 268 -8.50 -26.06 2.45
CA ALA A 268 -7.71 -24.95 1.91
C ALA A 268 -8.41 -24.27 0.74
N MET A 269 -8.95 -25.04 -0.21
CA MET A 269 -9.70 -24.48 -1.34
C MET A 269 -10.98 -23.76 -0.90
N GLY A 270 -11.70 -24.31 0.10
CA GLY A 270 -12.85 -23.64 0.71
C GLY A 270 -12.49 -22.32 1.39
N LEU A 271 -11.42 -22.30 2.18
CA LEU A 271 -10.89 -21.08 2.82
C LEU A 271 -10.45 -20.05 1.78
N LEU A 272 -9.79 -20.48 0.70
CA LEU A 272 -9.37 -19.61 -0.40
C LEU A 272 -10.56 -19.02 -1.14
N LEU A 273 -11.65 -19.78 -1.34
CA LEU A 273 -12.89 -19.27 -1.90
C LEU A 273 -13.51 -18.20 -1.02
N VAL A 274 -13.58 -18.41 0.31
CA VAL A 274 -14.10 -17.41 1.24
C VAL A 274 -13.21 -16.17 1.27
N LEU A 275 -11.88 -16.33 1.24
CA LEU A 275 -10.92 -15.22 1.11
C LEU A 275 -11.18 -14.41 -0.16
N TRP A 276 -11.34 -15.09 -1.28
CA TRP A 276 -11.56 -14.46 -2.58
C TRP A 276 -12.89 -13.71 -2.64
N VAL A 277 -14.00 -14.35 -2.24
CA VAL A 277 -15.34 -13.73 -2.23
C VAL A 277 -15.39 -12.55 -1.27
N SER A 278 -14.87 -12.70 -0.04
CA SER A 278 -14.88 -11.62 0.96
C SER A 278 -14.02 -10.42 0.57
N ALA A 279 -13.03 -10.61 -0.31
CA ALA A 279 -12.20 -9.54 -0.85
C ALA A 279 -12.82 -8.80 -2.05
N LEU A 280 -13.98 -9.24 -2.57
CA LEU A 280 -14.62 -8.57 -3.70
C LEU A 280 -15.16 -7.19 -3.29
N PRO A 281 -14.98 -6.13 -4.12
CA PRO A 281 -15.37 -4.77 -3.75
C PRO A 281 -16.82 -4.62 -3.30
N PHE A 282 -17.75 -5.36 -3.91
CA PHE A 282 -19.16 -5.31 -3.52
C PHE A 282 -19.42 -5.91 -2.12
N VAL A 283 -18.66 -6.95 -1.72
CA VAL A 283 -18.77 -7.57 -0.39
C VAL A 283 -18.17 -6.65 0.66
N ILE A 284 -17.01 -6.05 0.37
CA ILE A 284 -16.37 -5.06 1.24
C ILE A 284 -17.29 -3.86 1.46
N ARG A 285 -17.93 -3.34 0.40
CA ARG A 285 -18.87 -2.22 0.53
C ARG A 285 -20.10 -2.54 1.39
N ARG A 286 -20.55 -3.80 1.41
CA ARG A 286 -21.70 -4.25 2.23
C ARG A 286 -21.33 -4.54 3.68
N THR A 287 -20.20 -5.19 3.91
CA THR A 287 -19.76 -5.66 5.24
C THR A 287 -18.89 -4.63 5.98
N GLY A 288 -18.27 -3.70 5.25
CA GLY A 288 -17.34 -2.72 5.76
C GLY A 288 -15.88 -3.19 5.70
N TYR A 289 -14.98 -2.24 5.44
CA TYR A 289 -13.54 -2.50 5.30
C TYR A 289 -12.91 -3.14 6.55
N GLU A 290 -13.40 -2.78 7.73
CA GLU A 290 -12.86 -3.30 8.99
C GLU A 290 -13.16 -4.80 9.19
N VAL A 291 -14.37 -5.24 8.82
CA VAL A 291 -14.74 -6.66 8.83
C VAL A 291 -13.88 -7.43 7.83
N PHE A 292 -13.80 -6.93 6.60
CA PHE A 292 -12.93 -7.49 5.56
C PHE A 292 -11.50 -7.67 6.06
N ARG A 293 -10.87 -6.61 6.56
CA ARG A 293 -9.45 -6.64 6.95
C ARG A 293 -9.17 -7.68 8.04
N LYS A 294 -10.03 -7.79 9.05
CA LYS A 294 -9.84 -8.74 10.16
C LYS A 294 -10.13 -10.17 9.74
N ALA A 295 -11.24 -10.40 9.03
CA ALA A 295 -11.57 -11.71 8.51
C ALA A 295 -10.49 -12.23 7.56
N HIS A 296 -9.99 -11.37 6.66
CA HIS A 296 -8.96 -11.73 5.69
C HIS A 296 -7.66 -12.18 6.37
N TYR A 297 -7.19 -11.51 7.42
CA TYR A 297 -6.00 -11.97 8.15
C TYR A 297 -6.18 -13.33 8.82
N LEU A 298 -7.31 -13.54 9.51
CA LEU A 298 -7.58 -14.82 10.16
C LEU A 298 -7.70 -15.96 9.14
N LEU A 299 -8.49 -15.74 8.09
CA LEU A 299 -8.69 -16.72 7.02
C LEU A 299 -7.39 -17.01 6.25
N ALA A 300 -6.54 -16.01 6.03
CA ALA A 300 -5.24 -16.21 5.38
C ALA A 300 -4.31 -17.11 6.20
N MET A 301 -4.27 -16.94 7.52
CA MET A 301 -3.48 -17.81 8.40
C MET A 301 -4.03 -19.24 8.44
N LEU A 302 -5.36 -19.40 8.51
CA LEU A 302 -5.99 -20.72 8.42
C LEU A 302 -5.75 -21.38 7.06
N PHE A 303 -5.79 -20.60 5.97
CA PHE A 303 -5.50 -21.07 4.62
C PHE A 303 -4.06 -21.56 4.50
N ILE A 304 -3.06 -20.82 4.99
CA ILE A 304 -1.66 -21.27 5.02
C ILE A 304 -1.53 -22.57 5.82
N GLY A 305 -2.21 -22.69 6.96
CA GLY A 305 -2.27 -23.95 7.73
C GLY A 305 -2.90 -25.10 6.95
N GLY A 306 -3.96 -24.83 6.19
CA GLY A 306 -4.58 -25.78 5.26
C GLY A 306 -3.63 -26.23 4.16
N CYS A 307 -2.89 -25.30 3.53
CA CYS A 307 -1.84 -25.60 2.55
C CYS A 307 -0.74 -26.49 3.14
N TRP A 308 -0.33 -26.23 4.39
CA TRP A 308 0.66 -27.05 5.09
C TRP A 308 0.18 -28.50 5.29
N GLY A 309 -1.07 -28.66 5.72
CA GLY A 309 -1.69 -29.98 5.86
C GLY A 309 -1.96 -30.70 4.54
N HIS A 310 -2.18 -29.93 3.46
CA HIS A 310 -2.41 -30.45 2.12
C HIS A 310 -1.13 -30.94 1.46
N TRP A 311 -0.06 -30.15 1.51
CA TRP A 311 1.21 -30.50 0.86
C TRP A 311 2.42 -29.86 1.53
N LYS A 312 2.93 -30.51 2.59
CA LYS A 312 4.06 -30.01 3.39
C LYS A 312 5.38 -29.92 2.62
N GLN A 313 5.54 -30.66 1.52
CA GLN A 313 6.78 -30.70 0.75
C GLN A 313 7.11 -29.33 0.13
N LEU A 314 6.10 -28.48 -0.08
CA LEU A 314 6.24 -27.10 -0.55
C LEU A 314 6.37 -26.08 0.60
N GLU A 315 6.79 -26.51 1.79
CA GLU A 315 7.06 -25.62 2.94
C GLU A 315 8.09 -24.53 2.63
N CYS A 316 8.94 -24.73 1.62
CA CYS A 316 9.87 -23.72 1.13
C CYS A 316 9.20 -22.41 0.67
N PHE A 317 7.89 -22.43 0.35
CA PHE A 317 7.11 -21.22 0.07
C PHE A 317 6.30 -20.75 1.29
N LEU A 318 5.82 -21.68 2.12
CA LEU A 318 5.01 -21.37 3.29
C LEU A 318 5.82 -20.72 4.42
N ILE A 319 7.06 -21.17 4.64
CA ILE A 319 7.94 -20.61 5.67
C ILE A 319 8.27 -19.14 5.37
N PRO A 320 8.76 -18.76 4.17
CA PRO A 320 8.96 -17.35 3.83
C PRO A 320 7.69 -16.52 3.92
N SER A 321 6.52 -17.05 3.55
CA SER A 321 5.23 -16.37 3.72
C SER A 321 4.98 -15.97 5.17
N LEU A 322 5.18 -16.91 6.12
CA LEU A 322 5.00 -16.65 7.54
C LEU A 322 6.07 -15.70 8.10
N VAL A 323 7.32 -15.87 7.69
CA VAL A 323 8.45 -15.02 8.12
C VAL A 323 8.22 -13.57 7.70
N LEU A 324 7.85 -13.33 6.43
CA LEU A 324 7.57 -11.99 5.92
C LEU A 324 6.42 -11.33 6.66
N TRP A 325 5.36 -12.08 6.93
CA TRP A 325 4.20 -11.59 7.69
C TRP A 325 4.57 -11.23 9.13
N LEU A 326 5.29 -12.12 9.83
CA LEU A 326 5.73 -11.89 11.21
C LEU A 326 6.69 -10.70 11.30
N LEU A 327 7.61 -10.57 10.36
CA LEU A 327 8.57 -9.46 10.31
C LEU A 327 7.86 -8.11 10.17
N ASP A 328 6.89 -7.99 9.25
CA ASP A 328 6.10 -6.75 9.10
C ASP A 328 5.36 -6.40 10.41
N ARG A 329 4.81 -7.39 11.11
CA ARG A 329 4.13 -7.16 12.40
C ARG A 329 5.09 -6.77 13.51
N ALA A 330 6.25 -7.44 13.60
CA ALA A 330 7.26 -7.15 14.60
C ALA A 330 7.83 -5.74 14.45
N VAL A 331 8.25 -5.35 13.23
CA VAL A 331 8.78 -4.01 12.96
C VAL A 331 7.75 -2.92 13.28
N ARG A 332 6.48 -3.16 12.96
CA ARG A 332 5.38 -2.24 13.31
C ARG A 332 5.23 -2.08 14.82
N LEU A 333 5.23 -3.19 15.56
CA LEU A 333 5.12 -3.17 17.03
C LEU A 333 6.30 -2.45 17.68
N VAL A 334 7.52 -2.70 17.19
CA VAL A 334 8.73 -2.02 17.65
C VAL A 334 8.64 -0.52 17.38
N ARG A 335 8.26 -0.11 16.16
CA ARG A 335 8.11 1.31 15.81
C ARG A 335 7.06 2.02 16.67
N THR A 336 5.87 1.43 16.81
CA THR A 336 4.83 1.97 17.71
C THR A 336 5.31 1.99 19.15
N GLY A 337 6.07 0.98 19.58
CA GLY A 337 6.71 0.92 20.89
C GLY A 337 7.67 2.09 21.11
N MET A 338 8.58 2.36 20.18
CA MET A 338 9.54 3.46 20.28
C MET A 338 8.87 4.84 20.43
N ILE A 339 7.72 5.04 19.77
CA ILE A 339 6.94 6.28 19.87
C ILE A 339 6.28 6.46 21.25
N HIS A 340 5.87 5.36 21.88
CA HIS A 340 4.99 5.41 23.07
C HIS A 340 5.66 5.00 24.38
N TYR A 341 6.82 4.34 24.33
CA TYR A 341 7.59 3.94 25.52
C TYR A 341 8.66 4.98 25.91
N TYR A 342 9.06 5.85 24.99
CA TYR A 342 10.00 6.95 25.26
C TYR A 342 9.27 8.30 25.20
N HIS A 343 8.49 8.62 26.23
CA HIS A 343 7.83 9.93 26.33
C HIS A 343 8.53 10.83 27.34
N ARG A 344 8.91 12.04 26.91
CA ARG A 344 9.31 13.13 27.80
C ARG A 344 8.13 14.07 27.92
N ASP A 345 7.39 14.00 29.02
CA ASP A 345 6.24 14.88 29.25
C ASP A 345 6.71 16.33 29.35
N ALA A 346 6.51 17.11 28.29
CA ALA A 346 6.76 18.55 28.30
C ALA A 346 5.68 19.34 29.07
N ALA A 347 4.60 18.67 29.51
CA ALA A 347 3.39 19.30 30.04
C ALA A 347 3.36 19.43 31.58
N SER A 348 4.31 18.89 32.34
CA SER A 348 4.44 19.21 33.77
C SER A 348 5.22 20.51 33.93
N GLY A 349 4.56 21.63 33.63
CA GLY A 349 5.05 22.98 33.84
C GLY A 349 5.16 23.33 35.32
N GLU A 350 6.11 22.72 36.02
CA GLU A 350 6.69 23.31 37.22
C GLU A 350 8.17 23.55 36.95
N LYS A 351 8.57 24.81 37.11
CA LYS A 351 9.83 25.41 36.65
C LYS A 351 11.04 24.49 36.83
N GLY A 352 11.64 24.07 35.71
CA GLY A 352 13.04 23.62 35.67
C GLY A 352 13.35 22.21 36.16
N LEU A 353 12.37 21.40 36.58
CA LEU A 353 12.63 20.01 36.98
C LEU A 353 12.44 19.07 35.78
N VAL A 354 13.54 18.59 35.20
CA VAL A 354 13.52 17.52 34.20
C VAL A 354 12.93 16.27 34.86
N THR A 355 11.67 15.95 34.57
CA THR A 355 11.07 14.68 34.98
C THR A 355 11.86 13.53 34.34
N PRO A 356 12.26 12.51 35.11
CA PRO A 356 12.93 11.35 34.56
C PRO A 356 11.99 10.64 33.56
N PRO A 357 12.54 10.01 32.51
CA PRO A 357 11.73 9.27 31.54
C PRO A 357 10.91 8.19 32.27
N THR A 358 9.59 8.31 32.23
CA THR A 358 8.70 7.30 32.79
C THR A 358 8.72 6.08 31.87
N PHE A 359 9.23 4.95 32.36
CA PHE A 359 9.22 3.71 31.61
C PHE A 359 7.80 3.15 31.59
N GLY A 360 7.12 3.22 30.45
CA GLY A 360 5.77 2.70 30.32
C GLY A 360 5.08 3.14 29.03
N PHE A 361 4.14 2.34 28.55
CA PHE A 361 3.34 2.71 27.38
C PHE A 361 2.39 3.87 27.74
N SER A 362 2.61 5.03 27.13
CA SER A 362 1.77 6.21 27.31
C SER A 362 1.09 6.59 25.99
N THR A 363 -0.17 7.04 26.08
CA THR A 363 -0.92 7.55 24.92
C THR A 363 -0.71 9.05 24.82
N PHE A 364 -0.64 9.60 23.60
CA PHE A 364 -0.60 11.05 23.46
C PHE A 364 -1.98 11.65 23.75
N LYS A 365 -1.98 12.86 24.30
CA LYS A 365 -3.20 13.61 24.60
C LYS A 365 -3.40 14.70 23.54
N ALA A 366 -4.34 14.48 22.64
CA ALA A 366 -4.70 15.45 21.59
C ALA A 366 -5.74 16.44 22.10
N HIS A 367 -5.51 17.73 21.89
CA HIS A 367 -6.56 18.74 22.02
C HIS A 367 -7.47 18.66 20.79
N ALA A 368 -8.74 18.34 20.99
CA ALA A 368 -9.68 18.11 19.90
C ALA A 368 -10.65 19.30 19.74
N ARG A 369 -10.77 19.81 18.51
CA ARG A 369 -11.72 20.85 18.14
C ARG A 369 -12.67 20.32 17.08
N ILE A 370 -13.96 20.63 17.23
CA ILE A 370 -14.99 20.27 16.25
C ILE A 370 -15.52 21.53 15.57
N PHE A 371 -15.61 21.47 14.24
CA PHE A 371 -16.16 22.50 13.39
C PHE A 371 -17.43 21.94 12.77
N GLU A 372 -18.57 22.40 13.27
CA GLU A 372 -19.88 22.02 12.77
C GLU A 372 -20.14 22.67 11.41
N ASN A 373 -20.85 21.95 10.56
CA ASN A 373 -21.33 22.44 9.28
C ASN A 373 -22.80 22.01 9.16
N GLU A 374 -23.68 22.95 8.81
CA GLU A 374 -25.13 22.72 8.76
C GLU A 374 -25.54 21.84 7.57
N VAL A 375 -24.78 21.92 6.47
CA VAL A 375 -25.10 21.25 5.20
C VAL A 375 -24.30 19.96 5.02
N ASP A 376 -23.07 19.94 5.52
CA ASP A 376 -22.12 18.83 5.34
C ASP A 376 -21.67 18.27 6.70
N SER A 377 -21.06 17.08 6.71
CA SER A 377 -20.62 16.47 7.97
C SER A 377 -19.47 17.23 8.64
N ALA A 378 -19.52 17.36 9.98
CA ALA A 378 -18.54 18.07 10.82
C ALA A 378 -17.08 17.67 10.58
N ILE A 379 -16.17 18.61 10.83
CA ILE A 379 -14.72 18.41 10.73
C ILE A 379 -14.12 18.40 12.13
N VAL A 380 -13.25 17.41 12.40
CA VAL A 380 -12.53 17.29 13.66
C VAL A 380 -11.05 17.60 13.41
N ARG A 381 -10.49 18.52 14.20
CA ARG A 381 -9.07 18.84 14.27
C ARG A 381 -8.49 18.34 15.58
N LEU A 382 -7.39 17.61 15.50
CA LEU A 382 -6.64 17.09 16.64
C LEU A 382 -5.27 17.76 16.64
N ASP A 383 -4.94 18.46 17.72
CA ASP A 383 -3.64 19.10 17.90
C ASP A 383 -2.88 18.35 19.01
N LEU A 384 -1.73 17.76 18.66
CA LEU A 384 -0.86 17.01 19.55
C LEU A 384 0.44 17.79 19.76
N HIS A 385 0.87 17.95 21.00
CA HIS A 385 2.17 18.55 21.33
C HIS A 385 3.04 17.50 22.01
N HIS A 386 4.19 17.17 21.42
CA HIS A 386 5.15 16.22 21.99
C HIS A 386 6.59 16.56 21.59
N SER A 387 7.55 16.14 22.40
CA SER A 387 8.99 16.30 22.14
C SER A 387 9.69 14.99 21.74
N ASN A 388 8.93 13.92 21.44
CA ASN A 388 9.52 12.63 21.08
C ASN A 388 10.09 12.63 19.64
N PRO A 389 11.42 12.48 19.46
CA PRO A 389 12.03 12.41 18.13
C PRO A 389 11.64 11.15 17.35
N ALA A 390 11.23 10.06 18.02
CA ALA A 390 10.76 8.84 17.33
C ALA A 390 9.45 9.06 16.55
N ALA A 391 8.74 10.15 16.84
CA ALA A 391 7.56 10.58 16.09
C ALA A 391 7.87 11.66 15.05
N ALA A 392 9.15 11.97 14.79
CA ALA A 392 9.54 12.86 13.69
C ALA A 392 9.04 12.34 12.34
N TRP A 393 8.74 13.25 11.43
CA TRP A 393 8.15 12.94 10.13
C TRP A 393 8.53 13.99 9.09
N LEU A 394 8.37 13.64 7.82
CA LEU A 394 8.69 14.48 6.66
C LEU A 394 7.45 14.73 5.79
N PRO A 395 7.37 15.86 5.07
CA PRO A 395 6.25 16.18 4.19
C PRO A 395 5.96 15.03 3.21
N GLY A 396 4.70 14.59 3.14
CA GLY A 396 4.26 13.43 2.36
C GLY A 396 4.08 12.14 3.17
N GLN A 397 4.66 12.05 4.37
CA GLN A 397 4.44 10.92 5.28
C GLN A 397 3.09 11.02 6.01
N HIS A 398 2.65 9.91 6.60
CA HIS A 398 1.41 9.81 7.37
C HIS A 398 1.53 8.86 8.56
N PHE A 399 0.58 8.95 9.48
CA PHE A 399 0.48 8.07 10.63
C PHE A 399 -0.86 7.34 10.61
N PHE A 400 -0.87 6.12 11.15
CA PHE A 400 -2.09 5.45 11.53
C PHE A 400 -2.43 5.82 12.97
N LEU A 401 -3.57 6.48 13.15
CA LEU A 401 -4.08 6.85 14.47
C LEU A 401 -5.06 5.78 14.94
N THR A 402 -4.87 5.35 16.19
CA THR A 402 -5.83 4.52 16.93
C THR A 402 -6.38 5.36 18.07
N PHE A 403 -7.69 5.31 18.28
CA PHE A 403 -8.39 6.03 19.34
C PHE A 403 -8.86 5.02 20.38
N PRO A 404 -8.06 4.75 21.45
CA PRO A 404 -8.30 3.64 22.38
C PRO A 404 -9.67 3.68 23.04
N GLU A 405 -10.21 4.88 23.19
CA GLU A 405 -11.49 5.15 23.84
C GLU A 405 -12.70 4.80 22.95
N CYS A 406 -12.49 4.76 21.64
CA CYS A 406 -13.49 4.37 20.65
C CYS A 406 -13.29 2.91 20.20
N SER A 407 -12.07 2.55 19.82
CA SER A 407 -11.70 1.20 19.38
C SER A 407 -10.19 0.97 19.43
N LEU A 408 -9.77 -0.11 20.09
CA LEU A 408 -8.37 -0.57 20.09
C LEU A 408 -7.99 -1.38 18.83
N TRP A 409 -8.98 -1.86 18.08
CA TRP A 409 -8.76 -2.81 16.99
C TRP A 409 -8.66 -2.14 15.61
N GLN A 410 -8.87 -0.82 15.56
CA GLN A 410 -8.96 -0.03 14.34
C GLN A 410 -7.93 1.08 14.36
N SER A 411 -7.21 1.19 13.26
CA SER A 411 -6.24 2.26 13.04
C SER A 411 -6.50 2.85 11.66
N HIS A 412 -6.55 4.17 11.55
CA HIS A 412 -6.88 4.88 10.31
C HIS A 412 -5.75 5.84 9.89
N PRO A 413 -5.41 5.92 8.59
CA PRO A 413 -4.33 6.76 8.12
C PRO A 413 -4.73 8.24 8.10
N PHE A 414 -3.87 9.11 8.63
CA PHE A 414 -4.01 10.56 8.59
C PHE A 414 -2.66 11.22 8.30
N THR A 415 -2.69 12.23 7.43
CA THR A 415 -1.54 13.06 7.09
C THR A 415 -1.46 14.23 8.06
N PRO A 416 -0.31 14.50 8.70
CA PRO A 416 -0.14 15.71 9.49
C PRO A 416 -0.24 16.96 8.59
N VAL A 417 -0.98 17.98 9.03
CA VAL A 417 -1.20 19.21 8.24
C VAL A 417 -0.20 20.34 8.55
N CYS A 418 0.49 20.24 9.68
CA CYS A 418 1.43 21.24 10.16
C CYS A 418 2.83 21.08 9.56
N GLN A 419 3.74 22.00 9.88
CA GLN A 419 5.15 21.85 9.52
C GLN A 419 5.78 20.68 10.31
N PRO A 420 6.69 19.90 9.70
CA PRO A 420 7.50 18.90 10.42
C PRO A 420 8.36 19.53 11.52
N TYR A 421 8.82 18.67 12.44
CA TYR A 421 9.56 19.03 13.65
C TYR A 421 10.73 20.00 13.35
N THR A 422 10.72 21.17 13.99
CA THR A 422 11.85 22.10 14.01
C THR A 422 12.74 21.79 15.21
N GLU A 423 14.06 21.98 15.06
CA GLU A 423 15.10 21.57 16.03
C GLU A 423 14.95 22.16 17.46
N ALA A 424 14.01 23.09 17.68
CA ALA A 424 13.73 23.78 18.94
C ALA A 424 13.00 22.95 20.03
N GLY A 425 13.01 21.62 19.97
CA GLY A 425 12.63 20.79 21.13
C GLY A 425 11.13 20.51 21.35
N SER A 426 10.22 21.05 20.54
CA SER A 426 8.77 20.82 20.66
C SER A 426 8.11 20.62 19.30
N GLY A 427 7.66 19.39 19.03
CA GLY A 427 6.90 19.03 17.84
C GLY A 427 5.40 19.19 18.05
N SER A 428 4.76 20.02 17.23
CA SER A 428 3.31 20.01 17.10
C SER A 428 2.92 19.12 15.93
N GLN A 429 1.98 18.19 16.14
CA GLN A 429 1.36 17.40 15.10
C GLN A 429 -0.15 17.66 15.08
N SER A 430 -0.63 18.26 14.00
CA SER A 430 -2.06 18.50 13.80
C SER A 430 -2.62 17.54 12.76
N TYR A 431 -3.77 16.93 13.06
CA TYR A 431 -4.49 16.04 12.18
C TYR A 431 -5.91 16.55 11.97
N VAL A 432 -6.41 16.44 10.74
CA VAL A 432 -7.76 16.87 10.41
C VAL A 432 -8.47 15.77 9.64
N PHE A 433 -9.72 15.51 10.01
CA PHE A 433 -10.57 14.60 9.27
C PHE A 433 -12.03 15.00 9.36
N ARG A 434 -12.79 14.60 8.34
CA ARG A 434 -14.23 14.78 8.29
C ARG A 434 -14.93 13.61 8.99
N ALA A 435 -15.85 13.90 9.89
CA ALA A 435 -16.65 12.90 10.60
C ALA A 435 -17.61 12.21 9.63
N LYS A 436 -17.35 10.96 9.27
CA LYS A 436 -18.18 10.19 8.32
C LYS A 436 -18.97 9.10 9.04
N ARG A 437 -18.76 7.84 8.66
CA ARG A 437 -19.34 6.65 9.32
C ARG A 437 -18.25 5.92 10.10
N GLY A 438 -18.65 5.04 11.01
CA GLY A 438 -17.71 4.25 11.80
C GLY A 438 -16.91 5.09 12.78
N GLU A 439 -15.59 4.87 12.83
CA GLU A 439 -14.72 5.40 13.87
C GLU A 439 -14.64 6.93 13.91
N THR A 440 -14.58 7.61 12.76
CA THR A 440 -14.53 9.08 12.70
C THR A 440 -15.79 9.73 13.29
N LYS A 441 -16.95 9.07 13.18
CA LYS A 441 -18.20 9.51 13.83
C LYS A 441 -18.12 9.35 15.35
N LYS A 442 -17.56 8.24 15.82
CA LYS A 442 -17.40 7.97 17.26
C LYS A 442 -16.46 8.98 17.91
N VAL A 443 -15.37 9.34 17.24
CA VAL A 443 -14.45 10.38 17.72
C VAL A 443 -15.17 11.73 17.76
N ALA A 444 -15.93 12.10 16.73
CA ALA A 444 -16.70 13.34 16.73
C ALA A 444 -17.74 13.39 17.87
N SER A 445 -18.46 12.29 18.13
CA SER A 445 -19.38 12.21 19.28
C SER A 445 -18.66 12.27 20.62
N LEU A 446 -17.48 11.65 20.74
CA LEU A 446 -16.65 11.72 21.94
C LEU A 446 -16.24 13.16 22.24
N VAL A 447 -15.77 13.89 21.22
CA VAL A 447 -15.37 15.31 21.36
C VAL A 447 -16.55 16.19 21.74
N ARG A 448 -17.73 15.97 21.14
CA ARG A 448 -18.97 16.69 21.52
C ARG A 448 -19.38 16.42 22.97
N GLY A 449 -19.29 15.17 23.41
CA GLY A 449 -19.65 14.77 24.77
C GLY A 449 -18.70 15.31 25.85
N ARG A 450 -17.47 15.71 25.48
CA ARG A 450 -16.48 16.24 26.43
C ARG A 450 -16.50 17.74 26.61
N LYS A 451 -16.86 18.47 25.56
CA LYS A 451 -16.71 19.93 25.52
C LYS A 451 -17.45 20.60 26.69
N GLY A 452 -16.71 21.18 27.63
CA GLY A 452 -17.26 21.89 28.79
C GLY A 452 -17.85 20.97 29.88
N ARG A 453 -17.53 19.67 29.86
CA ARG A 453 -18.10 18.65 30.79
C ARG A 453 -17.02 17.94 31.61
N VAL A 454 -15.85 18.54 31.78
CA VAL A 454 -14.78 18.01 32.66
C VAL A 454 -15.30 17.96 34.09
N GLY A 455 -15.17 16.79 34.75
CA GLY A 455 -15.69 16.54 36.09
C GLY A 455 -17.09 15.89 36.13
N GLU A 456 -17.81 15.85 35.00
CA GLU A 456 -19.09 15.12 34.92
C GLU A 456 -18.89 13.62 34.64
N LYS A 457 -19.91 12.80 34.94
CA LYS A 457 -19.92 11.39 34.56
C LYS A 457 -20.37 11.23 33.11
N ASP A 458 -19.63 10.45 32.33
CA ASP A 458 -20.00 10.04 30.99
C ASP A 458 -21.20 9.07 30.99
N GLU A 459 -21.69 8.71 29.80
CA GLU A 459 -22.79 7.74 29.61
C GLU A 459 -22.50 6.34 30.20
N ARG A 460 -21.24 6.05 30.55
CA ARG A 460 -20.79 4.79 31.17
C ARG A 460 -20.51 4.97 32.68
N GLY A 461 -20.89 6.10 33.26
CA GLY A 461 -20.73 6.42 34.68
C GLY A 461 -19.33 6.83 35.11
N LYS A 462 -18.39 7.04 34.17
CA LYS A 462 -17.00 7.39 34.45
C LYS A 462 -16.80 8.89 34.41
N VAL A 463 -16.13 9.45 35.41
CA VAL A 463 -15.83 10.89 35.46
C VAL A 463 -14.90 11.26 34.29
N ILE A 464 -15.29 12.28 33.53
CA ILE A 464 -14.49 12.90 32.47
C ILE A 464 -13.34 13.66 33.14
N LYS A 465 -12.15 13.05 33.15
CA LYS A 465 -10.96 13.62 33.81
C LYS A 465 -10.21 14.63 32.94
N ASP A 466 -10.39 14.57 31.63
CA ASP A 466 -9.61 15.34 30.65
C ASP A 466 -10.48 15.59 29.41
N GLU A 467 -10.43 16.82 28.91
CA GLU A 467 -11.08 17.23 27.65
C GLU A 467 -10.33 16.69 26.42
N ARG A 468 -9.05 16.34 26.59
CA ARG A 468 -8.19 15.79 25.53
C ARG A 468 -8.60 14.36 25.15
N VAL A 469 -8.30 14.00 23.91
CA VAL A 469 -8.55 12.65 23.36
C VAL A 469 -7.24 11.86 23.38
N ALA A 470 -7.27 10.63 23.91
CA ALA A 470 -6.12 9.74 23.85
C ALA A 470 -5.90 9.22 22.41
N VAL A 471 -4.67 9.31 21.92
CA VAL A 471 -4.28 8.88 20.57
C VAL A 471 -3.03 8.01 20.65
N ILE A 472 -3.07 6.86 19.97
CA ILE A 472 -1.90 6.03 19.69
C ILE A 472 -1.50 6.27 18.24
N LEU A 473 -0.25 6.66 18.03
CA LEU A 473 0.38 6.89 16.74
C LEU A 473 1.14 5.64 16.30
N SER A 474 1.04 5.31 15.03
CA SER A 474 1.87 4.30 14.37
C SER A 474 2.38 4.89 13.07
N GLY A 475 3.70 4.96 12.89
CA GLY A 475 4.32 5.62 11.73
C GLY A 475 5.67 6.22 12.09
N PRO A 476 6.22 7.15 11.29
CA PRO A 476 5.68 7.62 10.03
C PRO A 476 5.69 6.52 8.95
N TYR A 477 4.76 6.59 8.01
CA TYR A 477 4.70 5.74 6.80
C TYR A 477 4.70 6.62 5.56
N GLY A 478 5.17 6.06 4.44
CA GLY A 478 5.35 6.79 3.19
C GLY A 478 6.76 7.36 3.06
N GLN A 479 6.95 8.25 2.09
CA GLN A 479 8.24 8.86 1.79
C GLN A 479 8.11 10.38 1.77
N SER A 480 9.25 11.04 1.93
CA SER A 480 9.31 12.48 1.73
C SER A 480 9.02 12.80 0.27
N VAL A 481 8.13 13.74 0.02
CA VAL A 481 7.85 14.23 -1.33
C VAL A 481 8.72 15.43 -1.71
N VAL A 482 9.41 16.02 -0.73
CA VAL A 482 10.25 17.23 -0.89
C VAL A 482 11.75 16.93 -0.93
N GLU A 483 12.22 15.75 -0.50
CA GLU A 483 13.66 15.41 -0.53
C GLU A 483 14.23 15.38 -1.96
N ASP A 484 13.38 15.02 -2.92
CA ASP A 484 13.72 14.94 -4.33
C ASP A 484 13.70 16.32 -5.01
N ASP A 485 13.43 17.41 -4.28
CA ASP A 485 13.13 18.74 -4.84
C ASP A 485 14.28 19.49 -5.47
N GLY A 486 15.52 19.04 -5.27
CA GLY A 486 16.67 19.83 -5.69
C GLY A 486 16.71 21.16 -4.93
N ASN A 487 17.83 21.88 -5.01
CA ASN A 487 18.15 22.98 -4.11
C ASN A 487 17.36 24.30 -4.38
N GLY A 488 16.02 24.24 -4.46
CA GLY A 488 15.17 25.43 -4.59
C GLY A 488 15.03 26.01 -6.00
N GLU A 489 15.35 25.24 -7.05
CA GLU A 489 15.37 25.71 -8.45
C GLU A 489 14.00 25.70 -9.16
N HIS A 490 12.92 25.32 -8.48
CA HIS A 490 11.62 25.07 -9.11
C HIS A 490 10.49 25.95 -8.57
N ASP A 491 9.56 26.31 -9.44
CA ASP A 491 8.27 26.88 -9.04
C ASP A 491 7.36 25.76 -8.49
N VAL A 492 6.54 26.07 -7.48
CA VAL A 492 5.73 25.07 -6.76
C VAL A 492 4.25 25.42 -6.88
N LEU A 493 3.47 24.51 -7.46
CA LEU A 493 2.01 24.59 -7.55
C LEU A 493 1.38 23.48 -6.70
N CYS A 494 0.65 23.88 -5.66
CA CYS A 494 -0.08 22.97 -4.79
C CYS A 494 -1.58 23.06 -5.08
N VAL A 495 -2.20 21.96 -5.50
CA VAL A 495 -3.63 21.84 -5.78
C VAL A 495 -4.28 20.90 -4.77
N ALA A 496 -5.21 21.42 -3.99
CA ALA A 496 -5.90 20.69 -2.94
C ALA A 496 -7.42 20.72 -3.09
N GLY A 497 -8.07 19.59 -2.83
CA GLY A 497 -9.53 19.47 -2.77
C GLY A 497 -9.99 19.04 -1.37
N GLY A 498 -10.79 19.88 -0.71
CA GLY A 498 -11.31 19.61 0.64
C GLY A 498 -10.19 19.34 1.66
N THR A 499 -10.26 18.20 2.35
CA THR A 499 -9.24 17.77 3.33
C THR A 499 -7.92 17.31 2.68
N GLY A 500 -7.85 17.23 1.34
CA GLY A 500 -6.60 16.97 0.62
C GLY A 500 -5.51 18.01 0.84
N ILE A 501 -5.88 19.20 1.35
CA ILE A 501 -4.90 20.25 1.74
C ILE A 501 -3.90 19.76 2.79
N THR A 502 -4.27 18.76 3.60
CA THR A 502 -3.38 18.13 4.59
C THR A 502 -2.11 17.53 3.98
N PHE A 503 -2.11 17.18 2.69
CA PHE A 503 -0.93 16.68 1.98
C PHE A 503 -0.04 17.79 1.43
N VAL A 504 -0.63 18.84 0.85
CA VAL A 504 0.13 19.89 0.13
C VAL A 504 0.56 21.06 1.03
N LEU A 505 -0.17 21.32 2.13
CA LEU A 505 0.17 22.42 3.04
C LEU A 505 1.56 22.25 3.69
N PRO A 506 1.93 21.07 4.23
CA PRO A 506 3.28 20.88 4.76
C PRO A 506 4.39 21.10 3.75
N VAL A 507 4.13 20.82 2.46
CA VAL A 507 5.08 21.06 1.37
C VAL A 507 5.33 22.55 1.20
N LEU A 508 4.28 23.36 1.16
CA LEU A 508 4.41 24.82 1.09
C LEU A 508 5.11 25.40 2.33
N LEU A 509 4.73 24.94 3.53
CA LEU A 509 5.36 25.39 4.76
C LEU A 509 6.85 25.03 4.81
N HIS A 510 7.24 23.86 4.28
CA HIS A 510 8.63 23.46 4.16
C HIS A 510 9.41 24.42 3.24
N HIS A 511 8.86 24.73 2.06
CA HIS A 511 9.42 25.68 1.09
C HIS A 511 9.33 27.17 1.51
N LEU A 512 8.61 27.49 2.58
CA LEU A 512 8.67 28.82 3.17
C LEU A 512 9.76 28.93 4.21
N ALA A 513 10.00 27.85 4.96
CA ALA A 513 10.93 27.85 6.08
C ALA A 513 12.39 27.62 5.70
N HIS A 514 12.68 26.80 4.68
CA HIS A 514 14.05 26.37 4.35
C HIS A 514 14.68 27.13 3.19
N ASP A 515 13.89 27.98 2.56
CA ASP A 515 14.05 28.33 1.18
C ASP A 515 14.23 29.85 1.10
N ALA A 516 15.39 30.28 0.60
CA ALA A 516 15.72 31.70 0.48
C ALA A 516 14.71 32.42 -0.45
N GLU A 517 14.62 33.74 -0.28
CA GLU A 517 13.71 34.62 -1.05
C GLU A 517 14.19 34.81 -2.50
N ASP A 518 14.32 33.71 -3.24
CA ASP A 518 14.94 33.67 -4.57
C ASP A 518 13.96 34.00 -5.71
N GLY A 519 12.84 34.68 -5.41
CA GLY A 519 11.84 35.12 -6.40
C GLY A 519 11.02 34.00 -7.07
N ARG A 520 11.04 32.79 -6.53
CA ARG A 520 10.26 31.62 -6.99
C ARG A 520 8.78 31.76 -6.67
N ARG A 521 7.94 31.20 -7.54
CA ARG A 521 6.49 31.28 -7.41
C ARG A 521 5.96 30.09 -6.61
N LEU A 522 5.36 30.38 -5.46
CA LEU A 522 4.65 29.41 -4.64
C LEU A 522 3.15 29.67 -4.77
N VAL A 523 2.38 28.71 -5.30
CA VAL A 523 0.93 28.87 -5.54
C VAL A 523 0.17 27.78 -4.81
N LEU A 524 -0.83 28.18 -4.01
CA LEU A 524 -1.80 27.30 -3.39
C LEU A 524 -3.16 27.49 -4.05
N VAL A 525 -3.66 26.46 -4.72
CA VAL A 525 -5.03 26.35 -5.21
C VAL A 525 -5.80 25.43 -4.28
N TRP A 526 -6.73 25.98 -3.49
CA TRP A 526 -7.56 25.19 -2.59
C TRP A 526 -9.03 25.25 -3.01
N VAL A 527 -9.60 24.09 -3.31
CA VAL A 527 -10.99 23.93 -3.73
C VAL A 527 -11.80 23.34 -2.57
N VAL A 528 -12.81 24.07 -2.11
CA VAL A 528 -13.73 23.64 -1.05
C VAL A 528 -15.17 23.65 -1.55
N ARG A 529 -16.04 22.89 -0.88
CA ARG A 529 -17.47 22.88 -1.20
C ARG A 529 -18.15 24.14 -0.71
N HIS A 530 -17.95 24.43 0.57
CA HIS A 530 -18.55 25.55 1.29
C HIS A 530 -17.48 26.40 1.97
N ARG A 531 -17.73 27.71 2.14
CA ARG A 531 -16.82 28.60 2.89
C ARG A 531 -16.60 28.14 4.34
N SER A 532 -17.62 27.55 4.97
CA SER A 532 -17.52 27.00 6.32
C SER A 532 -16.45 25.89 6.45
N ASP A 533 -16.20 25.15 5.37
CA ASP A 533 -15.18 24.09 5.32
C ASP A 533 -13.75 24.64 5.25
N ALA A 534 -13.53 25.96 5.22
CA ALA A 534 -12.20 26.56 5.29
C ALA A 534 -11.81 27.06 6.70
N ARG A 535 -12.80 27.24 7.60
CA ARG A 535 -12.61 27.88 8.91
C ARG A 535 -11.58 27.18 9.82
N TRP A 536 -11.47 25.86 9.72
CA TRP A 536 -10.57 25.08 10.58
C TRP A 536 -9.07 25.26 10.27
N LEU A 537 -8.75 25.88 9.13
CA LEU A 537 -7.39 26.20 8.66
C LEU A 537 -7.21 27.69 8.37
N GLU A 538 -8.14 28.54 8.82
CA GLU A 538 -8.15 29.95 8.46
C GLU A 538 -6.90 30.68 8.98
N GLY A 539 -6.43 30.35 10.18
CA GLY A 539 -5.21 30.93 10.75
C GLY A 539 -3.96 30.61 9.93
N GLU A 540 -3.78 29.35 9.53
CA GLU A 540 -2.63 28.93 8.72
C GLU A 540 -2.69 29.51 7.31
N VAL A 541 -3.88 29.54 6.70
CA VAL A 541 -4.08 30.15 5.37
C VAL A 541 -3.85 31.67 5.42
N GLN A 542 -4.24 32.33 6.50
CA GLN A 542 -3.97 33.75 6.68
C GLN A 542 -2.48 34.02 6.85
N ALA A 543 -1.78 33.22 7.65
CA ALA A 543 -0.32 33.32 7.78
C ALA A 543 0.41 33.14 6.44
N LEU A 544 -0.07 32.25 5.56
CA LEU A 544 0.46 32.12 4.20
C LEU A 544 0.24 33.40 3.37
N ARG A 545 -0.93 34.03 3.47
CA ARG A 545 -1.20 35.30 2.77
C ARG A 545 -0.33 36.44 3.29
N ASP A 546 -0.17 36.51 4.60
CA ASP A 546 0.62 37.56 5.27
C ASP A 546 2.10 37.47 4.90
N SER A 547 2.61 36.26 4.59
CA SER A 547 3.98 36.07 4.08
C SER A 547 4.26 36.78 2.75
N LYS A 548 3.23 37.10 1.95
CA LYS A 548 3.30 37.64 0.58
C LYS A 548 4.12 36.82 -0.44
N ARG A 549 4.75 35.72 0.00
CA ARG A 549 5.54 34.79 -0.83
C ARG A 549 4.67 33.72 -1.49
N VAL A 550 3.46 33.48 -0.99
CA VAL A 550 2.53 32.46 -1.51
C VAL A 550 1.28 33.10 -2.09
N GLU A 551 0.99 32.79 -3.35
CA GLU A 551 -0.25 33.13 -4.02
C GLU A 551 -1.35 32.12 -3.63
N VAL A 552 -2.29 32.54 -2.78
CA VAL A 552 -3.38 31.68 -2.30
C VAL A 552 -4.68 31.94 -3.09
N LYS A 553 -5.13 30.95 -3.85
CA LYS A 553 -6.41 30.93 -4.57
C LYS A 553 -7.39 29.97 -3.91
N LEU A 554 -8.44 30.52 -3.31
CA LEU A 554 -9.54 29.75 -2.71
C LEU A 554 -10.74 29.72 -3.67
N PHE A 555 -11.13 28.53 -4.10
CA PHE A 555 -12.30 28.29 -4.95
C PHE A 555 -13.41 27.61 -4.15
N VAL A 556 -14.62 28.16 -4.22
CA VAL A 556 -15.80 27.63 -3.55
C VAL A 556 -16.79 27.14 -4.62
N THR A 557 -17.24 25.90 -4.50
CA THR A 557 -17.98 25.21 -5.59
C THR A 557 -19.47 25.03 -5.37
N ARG A 558 -20.00 25.24 -4.15
CA ARG A 558 -21.41 24.95 -3.81
C ARG A 558 -22.08 26.05 -2.98
N ASP A 559 -21.44 27.19 -2.78
CA ASP A 559 -22.13 28.35 -2.22
C ASP A 559 -22.79 29.08 -3.40
N ASP A 560 -24.13 29.13 -3.41
CA ASP A 560 -24.91 29.79 -4.46
C ASP A 560 -24.64 31.31 -4.49
N HIS A 561 -24.89 31.93 -5.65
CA HIS A 561 -24.90 33.39 -5.95
C HIS A 561 -25.91 34.22 -5.12
N ALA A 562 -26.14 33.89 -3.85
CA ALA A 562 -27.07 34.60 -2.97
C ALA A 562 -26.41 35.87 -2.39
N ALA A 563 -26.07 36.84 -3.23
CA ALA A 563 -25.77 38.21 -2.83
C ALA A 563 -26.06 39.28 -3.91
N ASP A 564 -26.86 38.98 -4.94
CA ASP A 564 -27.41 39.99 -5.86
C ASP A 564 -28.93 40.10 -5.69
N ALA A 565 -29.37 40.49 -4.49
CA ALA A 565 -30.67 41.14 -4.26
C ALA A 565 -30.84 41.46 -2.78
N VAL A 566 -30.13 42.46 -2.26
CA VAL A 566 -30.61 43.47 -1.30
C VAL A 566 -29.52 44.57 -1.23
N GLU A 567 -29.93 45.83 -1.37
CA GLU A 567 -29.14 47.09 -1.36
C GLU A 567 -28.63 47.64 -2.70
N LYS A 568 -29.58 48.13 -3.51
CA LYS A 568 -29.45 49.48 -4.08
C LYS A 568 -29.55 50.47 -2.92
N GLY A 569 -28.43 51.05 -2.50
CA GLY A 569 -28.45 52.09 -1.46
C GLY A 569 -27.08 52.63 -1.07
N SER A 570 -26.63 53.66 -1.80
CA SER A 570 -25.61 54.65 -1.41
C SER A 570 -24.13 54.24 -1.44
N ALA A 571 -23.34 55.20 -1.91
CA ALA A 571 -21.94 55.10 -2.31
C ALA A 571 -20.93 55.32 -1.17
N SER A 572 -19.67 55.02 -1.51
CA SER A 572 -18.40 55.44 -0.88
C SER A 572 -17.87 54.60 0.30
N ALA A 573 -16.86 53.76 0.02
CA ALA A 573 -15.47 54.03 0.43
C ALA A 573 -14.52 52.92 -0.08
N SER A 574 -13.41 53.35 -0.65
CA SER A 574 -12.29 52.56 -1.14
C SER A 574 -11.45 51.94 -0.02
N SER A 575 -11.01 50.69 -0.18
CA SER A 575 -9.63 50.28 0.13
C SER A 575 -9.29 48.93 -0.49
N SER A 576 -8.07 48.88 -0.99
CA SER A 576 -7.46 47.90 -1.88
C SER A 576 -6.85 46.69 -1.15
N SER A 577 -7.18 45.47 -1.58
CA SER A 577 -6.20 44.38 -1.78
C SER A 577 -6.79 43.32 -2.73
N SER A 578 -6.07 43.04 -3.80
CA SER A 578 -6.49 42.20 -4.93
C SER A 578 -6.49 40.71 -4.55
N ALA A 579 -7.59 40.23 -3.99
CA ALA A 579 -7.89 38.80 -3.92
C ALA A 579 -8.87 38.43 -5.04
N SER A 580 -8.39 37.80 -6.11
CA SER A 580 -9.30 37.20 -7.11
C SER A 580 -9.95 35.95 -6.51
N ARG A 581 -11.03 36.14 -5.74
CA ARG A 581 -11.90 35.05 -5.28
C ARG A 581 -12.78 34.65 -6.46
N ALA A 582 -12.52 33.49 -7.05
CA ALA A 582 -13.31 32.97 -8.16
C ALA A 582 -14.32 31.95 -7.66
N GLU A 583 -15.58 32.12 -8.05
CA GLU A 583 -16.68 31.21 -7.77
C GLU A 583 -16.78 30.15 -8.86
N GLY A 584 -16.96 28.88 -8.49
CA GLY A 584 -17.04 27.76 -9.44
C GLY A 584 -15.83 26.83 -9.44
N ARG A 585 -15.84 25.83 -10.34
CA ARG A 585 -14.74 24.86 -10.50
C ARG A 585 -13.56 25.54 -11.20
N PRO A 586 -12.32 25.40 -10.69
CA PRO A 586 -11.16 25.97 -11.35
C PRO A 586 -10.87 25.24 -12.67
N ASP A 587 -10.52 26.00 -13.70
CA ASP A 587 -9.88 25.43 -14.87
C ASP A 587 -8.40 25.12 -14.54
N LEU A 588 -8.13 23.85 -14.26
CA LEU A 588 -6.79 23.40 -13.89
C LEU A 588 -5.80 23.49 -15.05
N ALA A 589 -6.27 23.41 -16.30
CA ALA A 589 -5.38 23.49 -17.46
C ALA A 589 -4.79 24.90 -17.60
N SER A 590 -5.62 25.94 -17.48
CA SER A 590 -5.15 27.33 -17.48
C SER A 590 -4.32 27.67 -16.24
N LEU A 591 -4.64 27.12 -15.07
CA LEU A 591 -3.83 27.33 -13.86
C LEU A 591 -2.43 26.72 -14.01
N VAL A 592 -2.34 25.47 -14.47
CA VAL A 592 -1.05 24.81 -14.70
C VAL A 592 -0.27 25.58 -15.76
N SER A 593 -0.88 25.95 -16.90
CA SER A 593 -0.19 26.72 -17.95
C SER A 593 0.28 28.11 -17.48
N SER A 594 -0.48 28.76 -16.59
CA SER A 594 -0.11 30.06 -16.02
C SER A 594 1.12 30.00 -15.11
N VAL A 595 1.39 28.85 -14.49
CA VAL A 595 2.56 28.64 -13.62
C VAL A 595 3.73 28.10 -14.41
N THR A 596 3.50 27.27 -15.42
CA THR A 596 4.55 26.66 -16.25
C THR A 596 5.08 27.59 -17.35
N SER A 597 4.40 28.71 -17.63
CA SER A 597 4.85 29.74 -18.58
C SER A 597 6.09 30.51 -18.10
N THR A 598 6.50 30.38 -16.84
CA THR A 598 7.68 31.04 -16.27
C THR A 598 9.00 30.41 -16.75
N SER A 599 10.13 31.07 -16.45
CA SER A 599 11.46 30.62 -16.90
C SER A 599 11.92 29.31 -16.24
N ARG A 600 11.38 28.95 -15.06
CA ARG A 600 11.85 27.85 -14.20
C ARG A 600 11.08 26.53 -14.42
N PRO A 601 11.65 25.35 -14.08
CA PRO A 601 10.90 24.11 -14.02
C PRO A 601 9.84 24.15 -12.90
N THR A 602 8.77 23.39 -13.03
CA THR A 602 7.62 23.45 -12.10
C THR A 602 7.35 22.10 -11.46
N ARG A 603 7.13 22.09 -10.14
CA ARG A 603 6.61 20.93 -9.40
C ARG A 603 5.15 21.15 -9.03
N VAL A 604 4.33 20.18 -9.36
CA VAL A 604 2.89 20.19 -9.10
C VAL A 604 2.59 19.13 -8.05
N TYR A 605 1.98 19.55 -6.95
CA TYR A 605 1.53 18.69 -5.87
C TYR A 605 0.01 18.65 -5.84
N GLY A 606 -0.59 17.46 -5.93
CA GLY A 606 -2.03 17.28 -6.01
C GLY A 606 -2.59 16.38 -4.91
N SER A 607 -3.65 16.79 -4.21
CA SER A 607 -4.43 15.89 -3.35
C SER A 607 -5.90 16.28 -3.30
N GLY A 608 -6.80 15.33 -3.58
CA GLY A 608 -8.24 15.59 -3.55
C GLY A 608 -9.06 14.51 -4.25
N PRO A 609 -10.31 14.82 -4.66
CA PRO A 609 -11.18 13.88 -5.34
C PRO A 609 -10.57 13.35 -6.64
N ALA A 610 -10.83 12.07 -6.97
CA ALA A 610 -10.28 11.41 -8.15
C ALA A 610 -10.53 12.19 -9.46
N GLY A 611 -11.71 12.79 -9.63
CA GLY A 611 -12.01 13.63 -10.80
C GLY A 611 -11.04 14.80 -10.95
N MET A 612 -10.81 15.55 -9.86
CA MET A 612 -9.87 16.68 -9.84
C MET A 612 -8.42 16.25 -10.09
N LEU A 613 -8.00 15.13 -9.51
CA LEU A 613 -6.65 14.59 -9.74
C LEU A 613 -6.47 14.09 -11.18
N ASN A 614 -7.54 13.60 -11.82
CA ASN A 614 -7.51 13.22 -13.24
C ASN A 614 -7.36 14.45 -14.13
N ASP A 615 -8.19 15.48 -13.90
CA ASP A 615 -8.09 16.75 -14.62
C ASP A 615 -6.68 17.37 -14.49
N LEU A 616 -6.07 17.28 -13.29
CA LEU A 616 -4.70 17.73 -13.04
C LEU A 616 -3.65 16.91 -13.80
N ARG A 617 -3.81 15.58 -13.88
CA ARG A 617 -2.92 14.71 -14.65
C ARG A 617 -2.99 15.02 -16.15
N ASP A 618 -4.19 15.22 -16.67
CA ASP A 618 -4.41 15.53 -18.08
C ASP A 618 -3.86 16.92 -18.42
N ALA A 619 -4.05 17.91 -17.54
CA ALA A 619 -3.45 19.24 -17.68
C ALA A 619 -1.92 19.21 -17.70
N VAL A 620 -1.28 18.46 -16.79
CA VAL A 620 0.19 18.32 -16.78
C VAL A 620 0.69 17.54 -17.99
N ALA A 621 -0.02 16.49 -18.42
CA ALA A 621 0.35 15.70 -19.59
C ALA A 621 0.25 16.50 -20.90
N GLY A 622 -0.72 17.43 -20.99
CA GLY A 622 -0.92 18.32 -22.13
C GLY A 622 0.03 19.52 -22.20
N CYS A 623 0.89 19.72 -21.20
CA CYS A 623 1.88 20.79 -21.22
C CYS A 623 3.03 20.47 -22.19
N GLU A 624 2.92 20.94 -23.44
CA GLU A 624 3.97 20.89 -24.46
C GLU A 624 4.99 22.03 -24.28
N GLY A 625 5.73 22.01 -23.17
CA GLY A 625 6.82 22.95 -22.91
C GLY A 625 8.20 22.31 -23.05
N PRO A 626 9.26 23.06 -23.40
CA PRO A 626 10.64 22.57 -23.39
C PRO A 626 11.20 22.30 -21.98
N LYS A 627 10.39 22.42 -20.92
CA LYS A 627 10.80 22.42 -19.50
C LYS A 627 10.13 21.31 -18.71
N GLU A 628 10.83 20.84 -17.68
CA GLU A 628 10.39 19.71 -16.86
C GLU A 628 9.26 20.12 -15.90
N VAL A 629 8.08 19.51 -16.08
CA VAL A 629 6.97 19.56 -15.12
C VAL A 629 6.86 18.19 -14.45
N LYS A 630 6.96 18.14 -13.11
CA LYS A 630 6.82 16.90 -12.33
C LYS A 630 5.56 16.98 -11.48
N LEU A 631 4.67 16.01 -11.65
CA LEU A 631 3.45 15.86 -10.86
C LEU A 631 3.65 14.83 -9.74
N VAL A 632 3.27 15.20 -8.53
CA VAL A 632 3.23 14.33 -7.35
C VAL A 632 1.81 14.35 -6.78
N CYS A 633 1.10 13.23 -6.88
CA CYS A 633 -0.27 13.11 -6.38
C CYS A 633 -0.36 12.22 -5.14
N ASP A 634 -1.28 12.57 -4.24
CA ASP A 634 -1.71 11.70 -3.15
C ASP A 634 -2.76 10.69 -3.64
N ASP A 635 -2.29 9.51 -4.04
CA ASP A 635 -3.14 8.42 -4.54
C ASP A 635 -3.69 7.52 -3.41
N ARG A 636 -3.51 7.92 -2.14
CA ARG A 636 -3.94 7.11 -0.99
C ARG A 636 -5.45 7.12 -0.77
N LEU A 637 -6.22 7.94 -1.47
CA LEU A 637 -7.67 8.10 -1.27
C LEU A 637 -8.54 7.17 -2.16
N GLU A 638 -7.92 6.35 -3.00
CA GLU A 638 -8.63 5.56 -4.01
C GLU A 638 -8.79 4.09 -3.59
N TRP A 639 -9.77 3.83 -2.71
CA TRP A 639 -10.16 2.48 -2.26
C TRP A 639 -11.64 2.21 -2.52
#